data_AF-A0A9D9SHA8-F1
#
_entry.id   AF-A0A9D9SHA8-F1
#
_cell.length_a   1.000
_cell.length_b   1.000
_cell.length_c   1.000
_cell.angle_alpha   90.00
_cell.angle_beta   90.00
_cell.angle_gamma   90.00
#
_symmetry.space_group_name_H-M   'P 1'
#
loop_
_entity.id
_entity.type
_entity.pdbx_description
1 polymer ?
#
loop_
_entity_poly.entity_id
_entity_poly.type
_entity_poly.pdbx_seq_one_letter_code
_entity_poly.pdbx_strand_id
1 'polypeptide(L)'
;MRVLRTIRFVLLLLTFSSAAIAADITVAMDGSGDVKSVQAAVDRVPENNARRFVIAIKPGTYTEQIRIPASKPYISLIGTDASKTLLRFSISNKEAGSTSAAYAAYIGGHDFYAENVTFENTFGTGSQAVAVLVEADRAVFKKCRFLGWQDTLYAKNGRQYYKDCYIEGHVDFIFGQAAAVFENCEIHSKDDGYITAPMRFAADEPAGFVFNKCRLTSNKKIGVYLGRPWRDYGRSVFLETEMGGHIRPAGWHHWQPEREKTAFMAEYRSTGPGGSVDARVKWSRQLTEAEAKEFSTVKFLKGKDGWYPLNAKDEWLLKTKPDWKLVTWGEVFKQKPLWYQTDEAARIADQVILFQKENGGWEKNVDMAVMLSAKERAELVAKRADISETTIDNRTTYPQIAYLGRVITASMLKSLPPSNFPKYKEAFNKGLDYLLASQYENGGFPQFFPLKKGYYTHITFNDDAMIGVLRVLRQIAQAEEDFKFVDAERRTRAVRAVEKALPLILKLQISVGGKKTVWAAQYDEITLEPAAARKFEPISLTSAESVGIVRYLMQEPVQTPSIVEAVEAAIKWFRDNRIDGFRWERQNGHSLLIPDKNAGPLWARFYELSTMRPIFIGRDAVIKYDVMQIEAERRDGYAWYVDSPQDLLEKDYPKWKARQK
;
A
#
# COMPACT_ATOMS: atom_id res chain seq x y z
N MET A 1 45.04 -40.51 66.50
CA MET A 1 45.82 -39.54 65.70
C MET A 1 45.01 -39.17 64.47
N ARG A 2 44.63 -37.89 64.35
CA ARG A 2 43.92 -37.30 63.21
C ARG A 2 44.87 -37.24 62.00
N VAL A 3 44.38 -37.55 60.80
CA VAL A 3 44.97 -37.03 59.55
C VAL A 3 43.87 -36.35 58.76
N LEU A 4 44.08 -35.04 58.54
CA LEU A 4 43.16 -34.10 57.91
C LEU A 4 43.31 -34.11 56.38
N ARG A 5 42.22 -33.72 55.74
CA ARG A 5 41.97 -33.43 54.32
C ARG A 5 42.95 -32.44 53.69
N THR A 6 43.21 -32.59 52.38
CA THR A 6 43.13 -31.46 51.43
C THR A 6 42.88 -31.96 50.00
N ILE A 7 41.66 -31.78 49.49
CA ILE A 7 41.34 -31.89 48.05
C ILE A 7 41.20 -30.44 47.54
N ARG A 8 42.05 -30.04 46.59
CA ARG A 8 41.94 -28.76 45.89
C ARG A 8 40.94 -28.92 44.74
N PHE A 9 39.80 -28.23 44.82
CA PHE A 9 38.93 -27.97 43.68
C PHE A 9 39.52 -26.82 42.86
N VAL A 10 39.90 -27.07 41.62
CA VAL A 10 40.20 -26.03 40.63
C VAL A 10 38.89 -25.66 39.95
N LEU A 11 38.38 -24.47 40.24
CA LEU A 11 37.19 -23.91 39.60
C LEU A 11 37.60 -23.32 38.24
N LEU A 12 37.27 -24.01 37.14
CA LEU A 12 37.46 -23.47 35.78
C LEU A 12 36.31 -22.51 35.48
N LEU A 13 36.56 -21.20 35.59
CA LEU A 13 35.62 -20.16 35.15
C LEU A 13 35.56 -20.13 33.62
N LEU A 14 34.53 -20.76 33.06
CA LEU A 14 34.15 -20.57 31.66
C LEU A 14 33.55 -19.17 31.50
N THR A 15 34.36 -18.22 31.03
CA THR A 15 33.89 -16.92 30.58
C THR A 15 33.16 -17.09 29.25
N PHE A 16 31.83 -17.04 29.29
CA PHE A 16 31.04 -16.82 28.08
C PHE A 16 31.30 -15.38 27.59
N SER A 17 32.24 -15.22 26.66
CA SER A 17 32.33 -14.00 25.87
C SER A 17 31.15 -13.98 24.92
N SER A 18 30.13 -13.16 25.21
CA SER A 18 29.14 -12.78 24.21
C SER A 18 29.88 -11.99 23.13
N ALA A 19 30.00 -12.54 21.93
CA ALA A 19 30.53 -11.78 20.78
C ALA A 19 29.69 -10.51 20.62
N ALA A 20 30.30 -9.35 20.86
CA ALA A 20 29.67 -8.06 20.61
C ALA A 20 29.32 -7.96 19.12
N ILE A 21 28.11 -7.55 18.79
CA ILE A 21 27.73 -7.23 17.40
C ILE A 21 28.69 -6.14 16.93
N ALA A 22 29.45 -6.40 15.86
CA ALA A 22 30.37 -5.42 15.30
C ALA A 22 29.57 -4.20 14.79
N ALA A 23 29.90 -3.01 15.30
CA ALA A 23 29.27 -1.77 14.87
C ALA A 23 29.84 -1.32 13.52
N ASP A 24 28.98 -0.83 12.62
CA ASP A 24 29.41 -0.17 11.39
C ASP A 24 29.82 1.29 11.65
N ILE A 25 29.20 1.92 12.65
CA ILE A 25 29.53 3.26 13.10
C ILE A 25 29.24 3.44 14.59
N THR A 26 30.07 4.21 15.27
CA THR A 26 29.92 4.57 16.67
C THR A 26 29.59 6.06 16.82
N VAL A 27 28.53 6.35 17.57
CA VAL A 27 28.13 7.71 17.97
C VAL A 27 28.61 7.97 19.39
N ALA A 28 29.33 9.07 19.59
CA ALA A 28 29.73 9.53 20.91
C ALA A 28 29.85 11.06 20.98
N MET A 29 29.07 11.71 21.84
CA MET A 29 29.07 13.18 21.96
C MET A 29 30.42 13.75 22.39
N ASP A 30 31.18 13.00 23.18
CA ASP A 30 32.52 13.37 23.67
C ASP A 30 33.61 13.31 22.57
N GLY A 31 33.26 12.86 21.36
CA GLY A 31 34.18 12.71 20.24
C GLY A 31 34.98 11.40 20.24
N SER A 32 34.71 10.48 21.17
CA SER A 32 35.37 9.17 21.23
C SER A 32 34.78 8.12 20.26
N GLY A 33 33.98 8.55 19.29
CA GLY A 33 33.34 7.75 18.25
C GLY A 33 33.49 8.40 16.87
N ASP A 34 32.92 7.80 15.84
CA ASP A 34 33.06 8.22 14.45
C ASP A 34 32.25 9.49 14.09
N VAL A 35 31.18 9.75 14.84
CA VAL A 35 30.33 10.95 14.76
C VAL A 35 29.83 11.35 16.15
N LYS A 36 29.41 12.62 16.29
CA LYS A 36 28.91 13.18 17.56
C LYS A 36 27.38 13.14 17.71
N SER A 37 26.63 12.92 16.63
CA SER A 37 25.17 12.92 16.62
C SER A 37 24.61 11.69 15.92
N VAL A 38 23.39 11.30 16.27
CA VAL A 38 22.72 10.12 15.72
C VAL A 38 22.27 10.37 14.29
N GLN A 39 21.77 11.57 13.97
CA GLN A 39 21.38 11.91 12.61
C GLN A 39 22.59 11.85 11.67
N ALA A 40 23.78 12.29 12.09
CA ALA A 40 25.00 12.19 11.28
C ALA A 40 25.38 10.73 10.97
N ALA A 41 25.09 9.79 11.88
CA ALA A 41 25.27 8.37 11.60
C ALA A 41 24.24 7.84 10.60
N VAL A 42 22.97 8.23 10.75
CA VAL A 42 21.89 7.88 9.80
C VAL A 42 22.20 8.42 8.40
N ASP A 43 22.74 9.63 8.30
CA ASP A 43 23.09 10.27 7.03
C ASP A 43 24.18 9.50 6.27
N ARG A 44 25.10 8.82 6.98
CA ARG A 44 26.14 7.96 6.39
C ARG A 44 25.62 6.62 5.88
N VAL A 45 24.41 6.20 6.26
CA VAL A 45 23.81 4.97 5.72
C VAL A 45 23.43 5.22 4.24
N PRO A 46 23.85 4.36 3.30
CA PRO A 46 23.51 4.52 1.90
C PRO A 46 21.99 4.47 1.65
N GLU A 47 21.52 5.24 0.67
CA GLU A 47 20.16 5.08 0.15
C GLU A 47 19.96 3.65 -0.37
N ASN A 48 18.80 3.08 -0.08
CA ASN A 48 18.39 1.72 -0.44
C ASN A 48 19.34 0.64 0.10
N ASN A 49 19.84 0.89 1.31
CA ASN A 49 20.67 -0.03 2.07
C ASN A 49 20.11 -1.47 2.02
N ALA A 50 20.97 -2.44 1.74
CA ALA A 50 20.56 -3.84 1.51
C ALA A 50 21.07 -4.81 2.59
N ARG A 51 21.74 -4.30 3.63
CA ARG A 51 22.27 -5.10 4.74
C ARG A 51 22.03 -4.41 6.07
N ARG A 52 22.07 -5.13 7.19
CA ARG A 52 22.09 -4.51 8.51
C ARG A 52 23.23 -3.49 8.61
N PHE A 53 22.89 -2.27 9.00
CA PHE A 53 23.83 -1.22 9.34
C PHE A 53 23.69 -0.89 10.83
N VAL A 54 24.72 -1.22 11.62
CA VAL A 54 24.70 -1.11 13.07
C VAL A 54 25.30 0.21 13.54
N ILE A 55 24.45 1.07 14.09
CA ILE A 55 24.81 2.33 14.73
C ILE A 55 24.89 2.09 16.24
N ALA A 56 26.10 1.98 16.78
CA ALA A 56 26.34 1.89 18.21
C ALA A 56 26.32 3.30 18.84
N ILE A 57 25.59 3.49 19.91
CA ILE A 57 25.41 4.79 20.56
C ILE A 57 25.95 4.71 21.99
N LYS A 58 27.01 5.47 22.28
CA LYS A 58 27.55 5.55 23.63
C LYS A 58 26.59 6.30 24.57
N PRO A 59 26.66 6.05 25.90
CA PRO A 59 25.90 6.82 26.89
C PRO A 59 26.04 8.33 26.67
N GLY A 60 24.91 9.03 26.75
CA GLY A 60 24.81 10.44 26.44
C GLY A 60 23.37 10.88 26.24
N THR A 61 23.19 12.19 26.19
CA THR A 61 21.91 12.84 25.96
C THR A 61 21.96 13.63 24.66
N TYR A 62 21.48 13.00 23.60
CA TYR A 62 21.49 13.50 22.23
C TYR A 62 20.21 14.31 21.99
N THR A 63 20.34 15.64 22.02
CA THR A 63 19.21 16.57 21.78
C THR A 63 19.18 16.96 20.29
N GLU A 64 18.46 16.18 19.49
CA GLU A 64 18.34 16.36 18.04
C GLU A 64 17.06 15.71 17.53
N GLN A 65 16.49 16.23 16.44
CA GLN A 65 15.39 15.57 15.76
C GLN A 65 15.96 14.50 14.81
N ILE A 66 15.55 13.24 14.99
CA ILE A 66 16.08 12.09 14.25
C ILE A 66 15.08 11.67 13.18
N ARG A 67 15.54 11.48 11.94
CA ARG A 67 14.74 10.99 10.83
C ARG A 67 15.45 9.86 10.09
N ILE A 68 14.89 8.66 10.18
CA ILE A 68 15.28 7.50 9.40
C ILE A 68 14.27 7.31 8.26
N PRO A 69 14.60 7.71 7.02
CA PRO A 69 13.65 7.65 5.90
C PRO A 69 13.39 6.19 5.45
N ALA A 70 12.25 5.96 4.79
CA ALA A 70 11.90 4.63 4.23
C ALA A 70 12.91 4.09 3.22
N SER A 71 13.68 4.97 2.58
CA SER A 71 14.77 4.61 1.68
C SER A 71 15.99 4.02 2.38
N LYS A 72 16.11 4.10 3.71
CA LYS A 72 17.24 3.55 4.49
C LYS A 72 16.77 2.40 5.40
N PRO A 73 16.37 1.24 4.85
CA PRO A 73 16.00 0.09 5.66
C PRO A 73 17.24 -0.52 6.34
N TYR A 74 17.00 -1.48 7.22
CA TYR A 74 18.03 -2.25 7.91
C TYR A 74 18.95 -1.47 8.86
N ILE A 75 18.50 -0.35 9.41
CA ILE A 75 19.26 0.37 10.44
C ILE A 75 19.01 -0.27 11.81
N SER A 76 20.09 -0.44 12.58
CA SER A 76 20.05 -0.80 14.00
C SER A 76 20.59 0.34 14.87
N LEU A 77 19.83 0.80 15.85
CA LEU A 77 20.32 1.70 16.91
C LEU A 77 20.59 0.90 18.18
N ILE A 78 21.86 0.79 18.58
CA ILE A 78 22.27 -0.04 19.72
C ILE A 78 22.92 0.82 20.80
N GLY A 79 22.19 1.04 21.89
CA GLY A 79 22.73 1.62 23.11
C GLY A 79 23.34 0.56 24.04
N THR A 80 23.97 1.02 25.11
CA THR A 80 24.51 0.14 26.18
C THR A 80 23.56 0.03 27.38
N ASP A 81 22.77 1.08 27.62
CA ASP A 81 21.82 1.20 28.72
C ASP A 81 20.78 2.26 28.33
N ALA A 82 19.50 1.87 28.29
CA ALA A 82 18.43 2.78 27.89
C ALA A 82 18.31 3.97 28.86
N SER A 83 18.61 3.79 30.15
CA SER A 83 18.56 4.89 31.13
C SER A 83 19.66 5.95 30.93
N LYS A 84 20.69 5.64 30.15
CA LYS A 84 21.86 6.51 29.91
C LYS A 84 22.05 6.91 28.46
N THR A 85 21.29 6.33 27.53
CA THR A 85 21.37 6.62 26.10
C THR A 85 20.06 7.27 25.64
N LEU A 86 19.97 8.60 25.76
CA LEU A 86 18.74 9.37 25.56
C LEU A 86 18.78 10.07 24.20
N LEU A 87 17.80 9.76 23.35
CA LEU A 87 17.53 10.39 22.07
C LEU A 87 16.30 11.28 22.24
N ARG A 88 16.49 12.59 22.29
CA ARG A 88 15.41 13.50 22.68
C ARG A 88 15.29 14.73 21.81
N PHE A 89 14.08 15.26 21.73
CA PHE A 89 13.79 16.53 21.11
C PHE A 89 12.57 17.17 21.79
N SER A 90 12.29 18.44 21.52
CA SER A 90 11.14 19.14 22.09
C SER A 90 10.36 19.80 20.97
N ILE A 91 9.20 19.24 20.63
CA ILE A 91 8.33 19.83 19.60
C ILE A 91 6.88 19.39 19.83
N SER A 92 5.94 20.33 19.71
CA SER A 92 4.51 20.05 19.77
C SER A 92 3.84 20.08 18.41
N ASN A 93 2.66 19.47 18.31
CA ASN A 93 1.78 19.60 17.14
C ASN A 93 1.43 21.05 16.83
N LYS A 94 1.19 21.88 17.86
CA LYS A 94 0.90 23.31 17.69
C LYS A 94 2.06 24.05 17.00
N GLU A 95 3.30 23.69 17.34
CA GLU A 95 4.51 24.25 16.74
C GLU A 95 4.81 23.66 15.36
N ALA A 96 4.72 22.34 15.22
CA ALA A 96 5.04 21.62 13.99
C ALA A 96 3.96 21.74 12.89
N GLY A 97 2.76 22.21 13.24
CA GLY A 97 1.59 22.30 12.35
C GLY A 97 0.85 20.97 12.14
N SER A 98 1.41 19.83 12.57
CA SER A 98 0.72 18.53 12.59
C SER A 98 1.37 17.54 13.56
N THR A 99 0.60 16.58 14.08
CA THR A 99 1.13 15.50 14.93
C THR A 99 2.18 14.66 14.21
N SER A 100 2.03 14.49 12.88
CA SER A 100 2.99 13.73 12.06
C SER A 100 4.33 14.44 11.86
N ALA A 101 4.41 15.74 12.16
CA ALA A 101 5.64 16.52 12.15
C ALA A 101 6.21 16.76 13.57
N ALA A 102 5.42 16.51 14.61
CA ALA A 102 5.78 16.76 16.01
C ALA A 102 6.50 15.57 16.68
N TYR A 103 7.51 14.99 16.04
CA TYR A 103 8.26 13.85 16.57
C TYR A 103 9.66 14.21 17.05
N ALA A 104 10.16 13.50 18.06
CA ALA A 104 11.59 13.47 18.38
C ALA A 104 12.35 12.50 17.46
N ALA A 105 11.81 11.31 17.21
CA ALA A 105 12.35 10.37 16.24
C ALA A 105 11.27 9.89 15.24
N TYR A 106 11.62 9.88 13.95
CA TYR A 106 10.84 9.27 12.88
C TYR A 106 11.55 8.03 12.35
N ILE A 107 10.83 6.91 12.29
CA ILE A 107 11.30 5.61 11.83
C ILE A 107 10.47 5.16 10.63
N GLY A 108 10.96 5.42 9.42
CA GLY A 108 10.36 4.96 8.15
C GLY A 108 11.07 3.75 7.53
N GLY A 109 12.36 3.56 7.83
CA GLY A 109 13.17 2.44 7.29
C GLY A 109 12.64 1.08 7.75
N HIS A 110 12.29 0.20 6.82
CA HIS A 110 11.84 -1.16 7.14
C HIS A 110 12.93 -2.01 7.78
N ASP A 111 12.52 -3.05 8.49
CA ASP A 111 13.42 -3.92 9.27
C ASP A 111 14.24 -3.12 10.30
N PHE A 112 13.71 -2.01 10.78
CA PHE A 112 14.39 -1.22 11.81
C PHE A 112 14.56 -2.03 13.10
N TYR A 113 15.70 -1.88 13.77
CA TYR A 113 15.94 -2.46 15.08
C TYR A 113 16.47 -1.40 16.06
N ALA A 114 15.98 -1.40 17.29
CA ALA A 114 16.58 -0.64 18.37
C ALA A 114 16.69 -1.46 19.64
N GLU A 115 17.80 -1.31 20.36
CA GLU A 115 17.98 -1.91 21.69
C GLU A 115 18.70 -0.97 22.66
N ASN A 116 18.26 -0.97 23.93
CA ASN A 116 18.87 -0.22 25.03
C ASN A 116 18.99 1.30 24.77
N VAL A 117 17.96 1.90 24.15
CA VAL A 117 17.88 3.35 23.88
C VAL A 117 16.57 3.94 24.41
N THR A 118 16.62 5.20 24.84
CA THR A 118 15.44 6.00 25.18
C THR A 118 15.11 6.95 24.05
N PHE A 119 13.85 7.00 23.66
CA PHE A 119 13.29 8.06 22.81
C PHE A 119 12.38 8.95 23.66
N GLU A 120 12.57 10.26 23.60
CA GLU A 120 11.86 11.21 24.45
C GLU A 120 11.43 12.45 23.68
N ASN A 121 10.17 12.87 23.86
CA ASN A 121 9.75 14.23 23.52
C ASN A 121 9.53 15.03 24.80
N THR A 122 10.38 16.04 25.02
CA THR A 122 10.43 16.81 26.26
C THR A 122 9.43 17.96 26.31
N PHE A 123 8.56 18.13 25.32
CA PHE A 123 7.61 19.26 25.25
C PHE A 123 6.74 19.40 26.50
N GLY A 124 6.29 18.28 27.08
CA GLY A 124 5.44 18.31 28.26
C GLY A 124 3.94 18.22 27.92
N THR A 125 3.11 18.97 28.66
CA THR A 125 1.65 18.98 28.54
C THR A 125 1.14 20.17 27.71
N GLY A 126 -0.13 20.12 27.29
CA GLY A 126 -0.81 21.23 26.61
C GLY A 126 -0.92 21.09 25.08
N SER A 127 -0.27 20.11 24.47
CA SER A 127 -0.40 19.75 23.05
C SER A 127 0.15 18.33 22.80
N GLN A 128 -0.21 17.74 21.66
CA GLN A 128 0.34 16.46 21.19
C GLN A 128 1.85 16.59 20.94
N ALA A 129 2.64 15.61 21.38
CA ALA A 129 4.09 15.63 21.24
C ALA A 129 4.64 14.20 21.18
N VAL A 130 5.06 13.78 19.98
CA VAL A 130 5.43 12.39 19.68
C VAL A 130 6.89 12.15 20.05
N ALA A 131 7.17 11.13 20.86
CA ALA A 131 8.53 10.67 21.12
C ALA A 131 9.06 9.87 19.93
N VAL A 132 8.26 8.92 19.43
CA VAL A 132 8.59 8.13 18.24
C VAL A 132 7.39 7.98 17.33
N LEU A 133 7.58 8.30 16.05
CA LEU A 133 6.67 7.96 14.97
C LEU A 133 7.26 6.78 14.19
N VAL A 134 6.54 5.67 14.13
CA VAL A 134 6.96 4.45 13.42
C VAL A 134 6.04 4.18 12.23
N GLU A 135 6.60 4.27 11.03
CA GLU A 135 5.97 4.03 9.74
C GLU A 135 6.83 3.04 8.95
N ALA A 136 7.09 1.88 9.54
CA ALA A 136 7.99 0.87 9.02
C ALA A 136 7.43 -0.53 9.23
N ASP A 137 7.64 -1.42 8.26
CA ASP A 137 7.35 -2.85 8.44
C ASP A 137 8.49 -3.57 9.14
N ARG A 138 8.14 -4.57 9.93
CA ARG A 138 9.05 -5.43 10.69
C ARG A 138 10.00 -4.66 11.63
N ALA A 139 9.50 -3.57 12.21
CA ALA A 139 10.27 -2.78 13.17
C ALA A 139 10.30 -3.48 14.54
N VAL A 140 11.48 -3.54 15.16
CA VAL A 140 11.69 -4.20 16.46
C VAL A 140 12.35 -3.25 17.44
N PHE A 141 11.80 -3.17 18.65
CA PHE A 141 12.36 -2.41 19.77
C PHE A 141 12.51 -3.35 20.96
N LYS A 142 13.71 -3.45 21.54
CA LYS A 142 13.99 -4.28 22.71
C LYS A 142 14.59 -3.45 23.84
N LYS A 143 14.08 -3.56 25.06
CA LYS A 143 14.63 -2.83 26.22
C LYS A 143 14.74 -1.32 25.97
N CYS A 144 13.81 -0.78 25.19
CA CYS A 144 13.76 0.65 24.87
C CYS A 144 12.84 1.37 25.84
N ARG A 145 13.01 2.69 25.95
CA ARG A 145 12.08 3.56 26.70
C ARG A 145 11.47 4.59 25.76
N PHE A 146 10.18 4.87 25.93
CA PHE A 146 9.43 5.86 25.15
C PHE A 146 8.78 6.82 26.12
N LEU A 147 9.32 8.05 26.18
CA LEU A 147 8.97 9.03 27.21
C LEU A 147 8.25 10.23 26.60
N GLY A 148 7.08 10.55 27.12
CA GLY A 148 6.27 11.66 26.62
C GLY A 148 5.05 11.94 27.49
N TRP A 149 4.04 12.55 26.90
CA TRP A 149 2.78 12.93 27.53
C TRP A 149 1.58 12.55 26.66
N GLN A 150 1.09 13.46 25.83
CA GLN A 150 0.04 13.16 24.84
C GLN A 150 0.71 12.68 23.56
N ASP A 151 0.21 11.59 22.99
CA ASP A 151 0.67 11.03 21.71
C ASP A 151 2.13 10.52 21.73
N THR A 152 2.62 9.94 22.85
CA THR A 152 4.03 9.49 23.01
C THR A 152 4.53 8.58 21.88
N LEU A 153 3.82 7.48 21.59
CA LEU A 153 4.19 6.50 20.57
C LEU A 153 3.16 6.47 19.45
N TYR A 154 3.54 7.01 18.30
CA TYR A 154 2.75 6.95 17.09
C TYR A 154 3.13 5.70 16.27
N ALA A 155 2.51 4.58 16.60
CA ALA A 155 2.58 3.32 15.84
C ALA A 155 1.74 3.45 14.55
N LYS A 156 2.24 4.27 13.61
CA LYS A 156 1.49 4.78 12.46
C LYS A 156 1.08 3.68 11.48
N ASN A 157 2.01 2.84 11.01
CA ASN A 157 1.73 1.73 10.09
C ASN A 157 2.84 0.66 10.10
N GLY A 158 2.58 -0.50 9.50
CA GLY A 158 3.48 -1.64 9.39
C GLY A 158 3.36 -2.60 10.59
N ARG A 159 4.13 -3.69 10.55
CA ARG A 159 4.20 -4.66 11.65
C ARG A 159 5.32 -4.28 12.62
N GLN A 160 5.01 -4.23 13.91
CA GLN A 160 5.90 -3.66 14.92
C GLN A 160 5.93 -4.54 16.16
N TYR A 161 7.12 -4.78 16.73
CA TYR A 161 7.31 -5.60 17.92
C TYR A 161 8.11 -4.86 18.99
N TYR A 162 7.53 -4.69 20.16
CA TYR A 162 8.11 -4.03 21.32
C TYR A 162 8.27 -5.07 22.42
N LYS A 163 9.51 -5.33 22.85
CA LYS A 163 9.81 -6.37 23.86
C LYS A 163 10.58 -5.78 25.03
N ASP A 164 10.16 -6.08 26.25
CA ASP A 164 10.86 -5.66 27.47
C ASP A 164 11.01 -4.12 27.54
N CYS A 165 10.08 -3.36 26.93
CA CYS A 165 10.15 -1.91 26.83
C CYS A 165 9.38 -1.22 27.97
N TYR A 166 9.72 0.05 28.21
CA TYR A 166 8.97 0.95 29.08
C TYR A 166 8.34 2.08 28.25
N ILE A 167 7.04 2.30 28.38
CA ILE A 167 6.32 3.35 27.65
C ILE A 167 5.53 4.19 28.64
N GLU A 168 5.67 5.52 28.60
CA GLU A 168 4.89 6.42 29.45
C GLU A 168 4.17 7.56 28.72
N GLY A 169 3.02 7.95 29.26
CA GLY A 169 2.19 9.04 28.74
C GLY A 169 0.89 9.20 29.50
N HIS A 170 -0.11 9.88 28.94
CA HIS A 170 -1.45 10.01 29.56
C HIS A 170 -2.60 9.87 28.55
N VAL A 171 -2.77 10.81 27.61
CA VAL A 171 -3.83 10.80 26.60
C VAL A 171 -3.32 10.18 25.32
N ASP A 172 -4.01 9.12 24.88
CA ASP A 172 -3.82 8.45 23.59
C ASP A 172 -2.35 8.10 23.29
N PHE A 173 -1.58 7.77 24.33
CA PHE A 173 -0.12 7.79 24.23
C PHE A 173 0.47 6.61 23.46
N ILE A 174 -0.35 5.62 23.08
CA ILE A 174 -0.06 4.60 22.06
C ILE A 174 -1.19 4.63 21.02
N PHE A 175 -0.89 5.12 19.81
CA PHE A 175 -1.92 5.37 18.79
C PHE A 175 -1.43 5.10 17.36
N GLY A 176 -2.36 4.95 16.41
CA GLY A 176 -2.07 4.71 15.00
C GLY A 176 -2.66 3.41 14.42
N GLN A 177 -2.22 3.01 13.22
CA GLN A 177 -2.78 1.91 12.41
C GLN A 177 -1.82 0.71 12.26
N ALA A 178 -0.69 0.68 12.98
CA ALA A 178 0.21 -0.49 12.93
C ALA A 178 -0.47 -1.77 13.43
N ALA A 179 0.03 -2.93 12.96
CA ALA A 179 -0.13 -4.18 13.67
C ALA A 179 1.03 -4.28 14.66
N ALA A 180 0.78 -3.94 15.94
CA ALA A 180 1.83 -3.84 16.94
C ALA A 180 1.61 -4.79 18.12
N VAL A 181 2.66 -5.49 18.53
CA VAL A 181 2.67 -6.33 19.73
C VAL A 181 3.65 -5.74 20.75
N PHE A 182 3.16 -5.53 21.96
CA PHE A 182 3.92 -5.16 23.15
C PHE A 182 4.00 -6.41 24.04
N GLU A 183 5.20 -6.95 24.23
CA GLU A 183 5.41 -8.18 24.99
C GLU A 183 6.34 -7.93 26.18
N ASN A 184 5.89 -8.30 27.37
CA ASN A 184 6.63 -8.10 28.62
C ASN A 184 7.04 -6.62 28.84
N CYS A 185 6.19 -5.68 28.42
CA CYS A 185 6.43 -4.25 28.57
C CYS A 185 5.81 -3.70 29.85
N GLU A 186 6.40 -2.64 30.39
CA GLU A 186 5.75 -1.76 31.36
C GLU A 186 5.12 -0.56 30.65
N ILE A 187 3.84 -0.34 30.92
CA ILE A 187 3.04 0.75 30.36
C ILE A 187 2.62 1.66 31.52
N HIS A 188 3.25 2.83 31.63
CA HIS A 188 3.11 3.73 32.76
C HIS A 188 2.24 4.95 32.44
N SER A 189 1.08 5.07 33.09
CA SER A 189 0.20 6.24 32.94
C SER A 189 0.55 7.34 33.94
N LYS A 190 0.89 8.52 33.42
CA LYS A 190 1.32 9.70 34.20
C LYS A 190 0.13 10.48 34.79
N ASP A 191 -1.02 10.46 34.12
CA ASP A 191 -2.26 11.08 34.59
C ASP A 191 -3.50 10.34 34.05
N ASP A 192 -4.69 10.84 34.37
CA ASP A 192 -5.97 10.48 33.77
C ASP A 192 -5.89 10.55 32.23
N GLY A 193 -6.48 9.59 31.54
CA GLY A 193 -6.40 9.49 30.10
C GLY A 193 -6.67 8.09 29.56
N TYR A 194 -6.01 7.79 28.44
CA TYR A 194 -6.27 6.62 27.60
C TYR A 194 -4.94 6.03 27.16
N ILE A 195 -4.74 4.73 27.43
CA ILE A 195 -3.51 4.05 27.01
C ILE A 195 -3.46 3.95 25.49
N THR A 196 -4.57 3.52 24.86
CA THR A 196 -4.59 3.23 23.42
C THR A 196 -5.62 4.03 22.64
N ALA A 197 -5.24 4.43 21.42
CA ALA A 197 -6.14 5.01 20.42
C ALA A 197 -5.94 4.37 19.03
N PRO A 198 -6.44 3.15 18.79
CA PRO A 198 -6.23 2.43 17.53
C PRO A 198 -7.01 3.03 16.35
N MET A 199 -6.34 3.14 15.21
CA MET A 199 -6.84 3.72 13.95
C MET A 199 -7.08 2.63 12.89
N ARG A 200 -8.06 1.74 13.13
CA ARG A 200 -8.44 0.68 12.19
C ARG A 200 -9.75 1.04 11.48
N PHE A 201 -9.79 0.98 10.15
CA PHE A 201 -10.92 1.48 9.35
C PHE A 201 -11.84 0.40 8.79
N ALA A 202 -11.42 -0.87 8.78
CA ALA A 202 -12.25 -1.97 8.29
C ALA A 202 -12.03 -3.27 9.09
N ALA A 203 -13.00 -4.19 9.01
CA ALA A 203 -13.03 -5.44 9.76
C ALA A 203 -11.93 -6.44 9.35
N ASP A 204 -11.39 -6.32 8.14
CA ASP A 204 -10.37 -7.20 7.54
C ASP A 204 -8.96 -6.60 7.61
N GLU A 205 -8.81 -5.34 8.04
CA GLU A 205 -7.49 -4.74 8.23
C GLU A 205 -6.70 -5.46 9.34
N PRO A 206 -5.41 -5.78 9.14
CA PRO A 206 -4.59 -6.46 10.15
C PRO A 206 -4.17 -5.54 11.31
N ALA A 207 -4.40 -4.23 11.20
CA ALA A 207 -4.08 -3.22 12.21
C ALA A 207 -4.61 -3.54 13.61
N GLY A 208 -3.91 -3.09 14.66
CA GLY A 208 -4.35 -3.22 16.04
C GLY A 208 -3.19 -3.44 17.00
N PHE A 209 -3.48 -3.25 18.28
CA PHE A 209 -2.48 -3.34 19.34
C PHE A 209 -2.74 -4.56 20.23
N VAL A 210 -1.71 -5.36 20.46
CA VAL A 210 -1.75 -6.50 21.38
C VAL A 210 -0.75 -6.26 22.50
N PHE A 211 -1.21 -6.30 23.74
CA PHE A 211 -0.39 -6.23 24.95
C PHE A 211 -0.36 -7.62 25.56
N ASN A 212 0.80 -8.27 25.54
CA ASN A 212 0.97 -9.66 25.97
C ASN A 212 1.91 -9.71 27.17
N LYS A 213 1.40 -10.14 28.33
CA LYS A 213 2.18 -10.22 29.57
C LYS A 213 2.80 -8.88 29.99
N CYS A 214 2.10 -7.80 29.72
CA CYS A 214 2.52 -6.47 30.12
C CYS A 214 2.16 -6.18 31.58
N ARG A 215 2.72 -5.11 32.13
CA ARG A 215 2.31 -4.51 33.41
C ARG A 215 1.85 -3.09 33.19
N LEU A 216 0.63 -2.77 33.62
CA LEU A 216 0.09 -1.40 33.61
C LEU A 216 0.33 -0.77 34.99
N THR A 217 1.02 0.37 35.03
CA THR A 217 1.38 1.07 36.27
C THR A 217 0.98 2.54 36.21
N SER A 218 0.80 3.17 37.38
CA SER A 218 0.53 4.61 37.49
C SER A 218 0.78 5.07 38.92
N ASN A 219 1.09 6.36 39.09
CA ASN A 219 1.10 7.03 40.40
C ASN A 219 -0.30 7.52 40.82
N LYS A 220 -1.32 7.44 39.95
CA LYS A 220 -2.71 7.79 40.26
C LYS A 220 -3.44 6.61 40.90
N LYS A 221 -4.45 6.89 41.72
CA LYS A 221 -5.27 5.85 42.37
C LYS A 221 -6.34 5.27 41.44
N ILE A 222 -7.07 6.11 40.70
CA ILE A 222 -8.05 5.77 39.65
C ILE A 222 -8.03 6.91 38.61
N GLY A 223 -8.13 6.59 37.33
CA GLY A 223 -8.28 7.60 36.28
C GLY A 223 -8.14 7.10 34.86
N VAL A 224 -7.61 5.91 34.59
CA VAL A 224 -7.15 5.57 33.23
C VAL A 224 -8.08 4.57 32.55
N TYR A 225 -8.36 4.78 31.27
CA TYR A 225 -8.97 3.78 30.39
C TYR A 225 -7.89 3.00 29.62
N LEU A 226 -8.13 1.71 29.38
CA LEU A 226 -7.33 0.85 28.49
C LEU A 226 -7.26 1.42 27.07
N GLY A 227 -8.30 2.13 26.64
CA GLY A 227 -8.26 2.88 25.39
C GLY A 227 -9.62 3.33 24.89
N ARG A 228 -9.58 3.90 23.68
CA ARG A 228 -10.76 4.34 22.93
C ARG A 228 -10.55 4.21 21.42
N PRO A 229 -11.51 3.70 20.64
CA PRO A 229 -11.33 3.53 19.21
C PRO A 229 -11.27 4.89 18.52
N TRP A 230 -10.14 5.27 17.91
CA TRP A 230 -10.05 6.53 17.16
C TRP A 230 -10.77 6.46 15.80
N ARG A 231 -10.93 5.24 15.28
CA ARG A 231 -11.72 4.89 14.09
C ARG A 231 -12.62 3.69 14.37
N ASP A 232 -13.63 3.52 13.53
CA ASP A 232 -14.79 2.65 13.77
C ASP A 232 -14.42 1.21 14.11
N TYR A 233 -13.38 0.65 13.49
CA TYR A 233 -12.95 -0.72 13.70
C TYR A 233 -11.76 -0.84 14.67
N GLY A 234 -11.47 0.21 15.44
CA GLY A 234 -10.34 0.28 16.37
C GLY A 234 -10.17 -1.00 17.18
N ARG A 235 -8.94 -1.52 17.23
CA ARG A 235 -8.62 -2.81 17.85
C ARG A 235 -7.49 -2.72 18.87
N SER A 236 -7.78 -3.07 20.12
CA SER A 236 -6.82 -3.25 21.20
C SER A 236 -7.14 -4.53 21.97
N VAL A 237 -6.11 -5.32 22.27
CA VAL A 237 -6.22 -6.60 22.96
C VAL A 237 -5.21 -6.68 24.09
N PHE A 238 -5.66 -6.99 25.31
CA PHE A 238 -4.80 -7.22 26.47
C PHE A 238 -4.84 -8.70 26.87
N LEU A 239 -3.71 -9.39 26.75
CA LEU A 239 -3.51 -10.79 27.05
C LEU A 239 -2.62 -10.92 28.28
N GLU A 240 -3.07 -11.65 29.29
CA GLU A 240 -2.31 -12.03 30.48
C GLU A 240 -1.59 -10.83 31.13
N THR A 241 -2.22 -9.66 31.10
CA THR A 241 -1.62 -8.39 31.52
C THR A 241 -1.95 -8.11 32.98
N GLU A 242 -0.94 -7.73 33.77
CA GLU A 242 -1.13 -7.28 35.15
C GLU A 242 -1.58 -5.81 35.15
N MET A 243 -2.76 -5.53 35.70
CA MET A 243 -3.37 -4.21 35.69
C MET A 243 -3.43 -3.61 37.10
N GLY A 244 -2.74 -2.48 37.31
CA GLY A 244 -2.83 -1.73 38.56
C GLY A 244 -4.23 -1.14 38.81
N GLY A 245 -4.53 -0.78 40.06
CA GLY A 245 -5.86 -0.29 40.48
C GLY A 245 -6.29 1.07 39.88
N HIS A 246 -5.42 1.72 39.10
CA HIS A 246 -5.71 2.97 38.43
C HIS A 246 -6.62 2.82 37.20
N ILE A 247 -6.76 1.60 36.68
CA ILE A 247 -7.64 1.29 35.55
C ILE A 247 -9.09 1.42 36.00
N ARG A 248 -9.88 2.21 35.27
CA ARG A 248 -11.30 2.40 35.54
C ARG A 248 -12.04 1.06 35.39
N PRO A 249 -13.02 0.74 36.25
CA PRO A 249 -13.79 -0.51 36.15
C PRO A 249 -14.43 -0.73 34.78
N ALA A 250 -14.92 0.34 34.14
CA ALA A 250 -15.47 0.33 32.78
C ALA A 250 -14.46 -0.17 31.72
N GLY A 251 -13.16 0.00 31.96
CA GLY A 251 -12.04 -0.41 31.10
C GLY A 251 -11.87 0.47 29.86
N TRP A 252 -12.94 0.71 29.12
CA TRP A 252 -12.88 1.30 27.77
C TRP A 252 -13.81 2.50 27.63
N HIS A 253 -13.47 3.40 26.70
CA HIS A 253 -14.29 4.55 26.34
C HIS A 253 -14.61 4.48 24.84
N HIS A 254 -15.84 4.80 24.42
CA HIS A 254 -16.27 4.57 23.03
C HIS A 254 -15.76 5.62 22.02
N TRP A 255 -15.24 6.77 22.49
CA TRP A 255 -14.97 7.98 21.69
C TRP A 255 -16.24 8.61 21.12
N GLN A 256 -16.98 7.86 20.30
CA GLN A 256 -18.34 8.12 19.83
C GLN A 256 -19.19 6.85 20.06
N PRO A 257 -20.43 6.95 20.56
CA PRO A 257 -21.27 5.79 20.89
C PRO A 257 -21.44 4.78 19.74
N GLU A 258 -21.44 5.24 18.49
CA GLU A 258 -21.64 4.42 17.30
C GLU A 258 -20.52 3.39 17.08
N ARG A 259 -19.31 3.67 17.56
CA ARG A 259 -18.14 2.81 17.38
C ARG A 259 -18.21 1.52 18.18
N GLU A 260 -19.06 1.47 19.20
CA GLU A 260 -19.33 0.26 19.99
C GLU A 260 -19.81 -0.91 19.10
N LYS A 261 -20.39 -0.62 17.93
CA LYS A 261 -20.90 -1.63 16.98
C LYS A 261 -19.79 -2.39 16.24
N THR A 262 -18.64 -1.76 16.04
CA THR A 262 -17.61 -2.25 15.10
C THR A 262 -16.22 -2.38 15.74
N ALA A 263 -15.96 -1.70 16.86
CA ALA A 263 -14.69 -1.76 17.57
C ALA A 263 -14.42 -3.15 18.14
N PHE A 264 -13.14 -3.52 18.23
CA PHE A 264 -12.70 -4.78 18.82
C PHE A 264 -11.80 -4.48 20.03
N MET A 265 -12.40 -4.33 21.20
CA MET A 265 -11.69 -4.10 22.45
C MET A 265 -11.82 -5.34 23.33
N ALA A 266 -10.69 -5.99 23.61
CA ALA A 266 -10.72 -7.34 24.18
C ALA A 266 -9.67 -7.58 25.27
N GLU A 267 -10.00 -8.48 26.18
CA GLU A 267 -9.14 -8.92 27.27
C GLU A 267 -9.12 -10.46 27.36
N TYR A 268 -8.00 -11.02 27.84
CA TYR A 268 -7.86 -12.45 28.14
C TYR A 268 -6.98 -12.64 29.37
N ARG A 269 -7.55 -13.20 30.44
CA ARG A 269 -6.83 -13.60 31.67
C ARG A 269 -5.88 -12.54 32.25
N SER A 270 -6.25 -11.25 32.14
CA SER A 270 -5.56 -10.18 32.84
C SER A 270 -5.78 -10.28 34.35
N THR A 271 -4.81 -9.81 35.15
CA THR A 271 -4.81 -9.93 36.62
C THR A 271 -4.59 -8.57 37.30
N GLY A 272 -4.54 -8.56 38.64
CA GLY A 272 -4.28 -7.38 39.44
C GLY A 272 -5.55 -6.58 39.79
N PRO A 273 -5.42 -5.52 40.63
CA PRO A 273 -6.58 -4.77 41.13
C PRO A 273 -7.43 -4.09 40.05
N GLY A 274 -6.85 -3.75 38.89
CA GLY A 274 -7.56 -3.21 37.73
C GLY A 274 -8.02 -4.28 36.72
N GLY A 275 -7.69 -5.55 36.97
CA GLY A 275 -7.92 -6.67 36.05
C GLY A 275 -9.31 -7.31 36.13
N SER A 276 -10.15 -6.94 37.11
CA SER A 276 -11.54 -7.44 37.17
C SER A 276 -12.33 -6.96 35.96
N VAL A 277 -13.05 -7.88 35.34
CA VAL A 277 -13.82 -7.63 34.10
C VAL A 277 -15.32 -7.45 34.35
N ASP A 278 -15.78 -7.65 35.59
CA ASP A 278 -17.21 -7.72 35.96
C ASP A 278 -17.97 -6.42 35.66
N ALA A 279 -17.25 -5.28 35.72
CA ALA A 279 -17.79 -3.95 35.51
C ALA A 279 -17.39 -3.32 34.16
N ARG A 280 -16.81 -4.11 33.24
CA ARG A 280 -16.42 -3.62 31.92
C ARG A 280 -17.66 -3.18 31.13
N VAL A 281 -17.46 -2.24 30.21
CA VAL A 281 -18.49 -1.87 29.24
C VAL A 281 -18.97 -3.10 28.46
N LYS A 282 -20.29 -3.18 28.22
CA LYS A 282 -20.93 -4.37 27.63
C LYS A 282 -20.47 -4.72 26.21
N TRP A 283 -19.93 -3.75 25.48
CA TRP A 283 -19.44 -3.93 24.11
C TRP A 283 -17.97 -4.40 24.04
N SER A 284 -17.27 -4.46 25.18
CA SER A 284 -15.95 -5.10 25.26
C SER A 284 -16.07 -6.62 25.23
N ARG A 285 -14.96 -7.32 24.94
CA ARG A 285 -14.94 -8.77 24.74
C ARG A 285 -13.98 -9.46 25.70
N GLN A 286 -14.43 -10.57 26.28
CA GLN A 286 -13.55 -11.52 26.95
C GLN A 286 -13.28 -12.67 25.99
N LEU A 287 -12.01 -12.86 25.64
CA LEU A 287 -11.63 -13.88 24.66
C LEU A 287 -11.64 -15.27 25.30
N THR A 288 -11.91 -16.27 24.47
CA THR A 288 -11.58 -17.67 24.76
C THR A 288 -10.09 -17.91 24.55
N GLU A 289 -9.58 -19.06 25.04
CA GLU A 289 -8.18 -19.45 24.79
C GLU A 289 -7.88 -19.61 23.28
N ALA A 290 -8.82 -20.13 22.50
CA ALA A 290 -8.65 -20.31 21.06
C ALA A 290 -8.55 -18.95 20.34
N GLU A 291 -9.40 -17.99 20.69
CA GLU A 291 -9.34 -16.62 20.14
C GLU A 291 -8.07 -15.90 20.59
N ALA A 292 -7.67 -16.02 21.86
CA ALA A 292 -6.44 -15.43 22.37
C ALA A 292 -5.20 -15.94 21.63
N LYS A 293 -5.16 -17.22 21.25
CA LYS A 293 -4.05 -17.78 20.45
C LYS A 293 -3.88 -17.10 19.10
N GLU A 294 -4.96 -16.61 18.46
CA GLU A 294 -4.88 -15.87 17.19
C GLU A 294 -4.17 -14.51 17.34
N PHE A 295 -4.17 -13.96 18.56
CA PHE A 295 -3.43 -12.74 18.90
C PHE A 295 -2.03 -13.01 19.48
N SER A 296 -1.54 -14.25 19.47
CA SER A 296 -0.16 -14.53 19.87
C SER A 296 0.85 -13.78 18.99
N THR A 297 1.96 -13.35 19.58
CA THR A 297 3.00 -12.51 18.95
C THR A 297 3.39 -12.99 17.55
N VAL A 298 3.67 -14.29 17.40
CA VAL A 298 4.07 -14.87 16.12
C VAL A 298 2.92 -14.88 15.13
N LYS A 299 1.70 -15.29 15.51
CA LYS A 299 0.57 -15.36 14.58
C LYS A 299 0.13 -13.97 14.12
N PHE A 300 0.02 -13.02 15.04
CA PHE A 300 -0.44 -11.67 14.76
C PHE A 300 0.51 -10.90 13.83
N LEU A 301 1.82 -11.12 13.97
CA LEU A 301 2.85 -10.45 13.17
C LEU A 301 3.35 -11.26 11.96
N LYS A 302 2.91 -12.52 11.81
CA LYS A 302 3.39 -13.44 10.76
C LYS A 302 3.34 -12.84 9.36
N GLY A 303 2.27 -12.10 9.06
CA GLY A 303 2.00 -11.61 7.71
C GLY A 303 1.98 -12.73 6.66
N LYS A 304 2.08 -12.34 5.38
CA LYS A 304 2.17 -13.29 4.25
C LYS A 304 3.58 -13.85 4.06
N ASP A 305 4.59 -13.11 4.53
CA ASP A 305 6.01 -13.46 4.40
C ASP A 305 6.51 -14.41 5.50
N GLY A 306 5.67 -14.74 6.49
CA GLY A 306 6.05 -15.65 7.57
C GLY A 306 6.97 -15.02 8.62
N TRP A 307 7.00 -13.69 8.73
CA TRP A 307 7.88 -12.96 9.65
C TRP A 307 7.83 -13.53 11.07
N TYR A 308 9.00 -13.77 11.63
CA TYR A 308 9.17 -14.31 12.98
C TYR A 308 9.89 -13.28 13.87
N PRO A 309 9.14 -12.44 14.62
CA PRO A 309 9.70 -11.27 15.31
C PRO A 309 10.58 -11.62 16.53
N LEU A 310 10.50 -12.85 17.06
CA LEU A 310 11.22 -13.25 18.27
C LEU A 310 12.73 -13.41 18.04
N ASN A 311 13.13 -13.80 16.82
CA ASN A 311 14.53 -13.97 16.42
C ASN A 311 14.83 -13.00 15.28
N ALA A 312 15.38 -11.82 15.61
CA ALA A 312 15.90 -10.87 14.62
C ALA A 312 17.24 -11.38 14.04
N LYS A 313 17.23 -12.54 13.39
CA LYS A 313 18.37 -13.03 12.63
C LYS A 313 18.22 -12.61 11.18
N ASP A 314 19.17 -11.84 10.70
CA ASP A 314 19.27 -11.42 9.29
C ASP A 314 19.57 -12.59 8.33
N GLU A 315 19.80 -13.82 8.82
CA GLU A 315 19.98 -15.04 8.00
C GLU A 315 18.82 -15.25 7.01
N TRP A 316 17.63 -14.77 7.33
CA TRP A 316 16.45 -14.76 6.47
C TRP A 316 16.57 -13.78 5.28
N LEU A 317 17.24 -12.64 5.45
CA LEU A 317 17.52 -11.65 4.39
C LEU A 317 18.41 -12.23 3.29
N LEU A 318 19.25 -13.21 3.64
CA LEU A 318 20.14 -13.90 2.71
C LEU A 318 19.44 -15.01 1.93
N LYS A 319 18.33 -15.56 2.43
CA LYS A 319 17.65 -16.74 1.87
C LYS A 319 16.34 -16.42 1.14
N THR A 320 15.84 -15.20 1.28
CA THR A 320 14.50 -14.82 0.82
C THR A 320 14.54 -13.38 0.36
N LYS A 321 14.13 -13.12 -0.89
CA LYS A 321 13.84 -11.75 -1.33
C LYS A 321 12.69 -11.26 -0.45
N PRO A 322 12.90 -10.34 0.50
CA PRO A 322 11.84 -10.03 1.43
C PRO A 322 10.73 -9.31 0.67
N ASP A 323 9.50 -9.76 0.85
CA ASP A 323 8.33 -9.08 0.29
C ASP A 323 8.04 -7.82 1.12
N TRP A 324 8.77 -6.75 0.84
CA TRP A 324 8.67 -5.46 1.53
C TRP A 324 7.43 -4.65 1.13
N LYS A 325 6.44 -5.28 0.48
CA LYS A 325 5.24 -4.58 0.03
C LYS A 325 4.32 -4.33 1.21
N LEU A 326 4.27 -3.09 1.69
CA LEU A 326 3.12 -2.62 2.46
C LEU A 326 1.85 -2.59 1.58
N VAL A 327 2.03 -2.30 0.29
CA VAL A 327 0.99 -2.21 -0.75
C VAL A 327 1.55 -2.74 -2.07
N THR A 328 0.77 -3.50 -2.85
CA THR A 328 1.17 -3.93 -4.21
C THR A 328 0.90 -2.85 -5.26
N TRP A 329 1.55 -2.91 -6.44
CA TRP A 329 1.24 -1.97 -7.53
C TRP A 329 -0.25 -1.92 -7.89
N GLY A 330 -0.96 -3.05 -7.86
CA GLY A 330 -2.41 -3.08 -8.10
C GLY A 330 -3.27 -2.45 -7.01
N GLU A 331 -2.74 -2.29 -5.80
CA GLU A 331 -3.45 -1.72 -4.64
C GLU A 331 -3.18 -0.22 -4.47
N VAL A 332 -2.19 0.37 -5.15
CA VAL A 332 -1.83 1.79 -4.97
C VAL A 332 -2.99 2.74 -5.31
N PHE A 333 -3.88 2.37 -6.22
CA PHE A 333 -5.05 3.18 -6.59
C PHE A 333 -6.26 2.98 -5.66
N LYS A 334 -6.21 1.97 -4.77
CA LYS A 334 -7.23 1.71 -3.75
C LYS A 334 -6.95 2.47 -2.45
N GLN A 335 -5.81 3.16 -2.37
CA GLN A 335 -5.39 3.89 -1.18
C GLN A 335 -6.17 5.18 -1.00
N LYS A 336 -6.36 5.58 0.26
CA LYS A 336 -7.04 6.84 0.62
C LYS A 336 -6.14 8.04 0.29
N PRO A 337 -6.70 9.25 0.06
CA PRO A 337 -5.92 10.43 -0.30
C PRO A 337 -4.71 10.74 0.61
N LEU A 338 -4.87 10.59 1.93
CA LEU A 338 -3.79 10.82 2.90
C LEU A 338 -2.62 9.83 2.77
N TRP A 339 -2.84 8.64 2.22
CA TRP A 339 -1.77 7.65 2.03
C TRP A 339 -0.72 8.14 1.03
N TYR A 340 -1.10 8.93 0.01
CA TYR A 340 -0.13 9.50 -0.94
C TYR A 340 0.83 10.52 -0.31
N GLN A 341 0.58 10.92 0.94
CA GLN A 341 1.49 11.75 1.74
C GLN A 341 2.48 10.90 2.58
N THR A 342 2.45 9.58 2.50
CA THR A 342 3.36 8.70 3.26
C THR A 342 4.74 8.61 2.61
N ASP A 343 5.75 8.24 3.39
CA ASP A 343 7.08 7.92 2.85
C ASP A 343 7.03 6.66 1.99
N GLU A 344 6.09 5.73 2.24
CA GLU A 344 5.87 4.57 1.40
C GLU A 344 5.38 4.95 0.00
N ALA A 345 4.44 5.89 -0.10
CA ALA A 345 3.98 6.39 -1.40
C ALA A 345 5.11 7.08 -2.18
N ALA A 346 5.94 7.88 -1.49
CA ALA A 346 7.13 8.51 -2.09
C ALA A 346 8.17 7.47 -2.53
N ARG A 347 8.41 6.43 -1.72
CA ARG A 347 9.31 5.33 -2.08
C ARG A 347 8.82 4.58 -3.33
N ILE A 348 7.53 4.28 -3.43
CA ILE A 348 6.97 3.65 -4.63
C ILE A 348 7.11 4.61 -5.82
N ALA A 349 6.96 5.92 -5.64
CA ALA A 349 7.22 6.89 -6.71
C ALA A 349 8.70 6.90 -7.17
N ASP A 350 9.66 6.78 -6.24
CA ASP A 350 11.08 6.60 -6.57
C ASP A 350 11.31 5.35 -7.42
N GLN A 351 10.57 4.27 -7.17
CA GLN A 351 10.63 3.06 -7.97
C GLN A 351 10.00 3.25 -9.35
N VAL A 352 8.82 3.89 -9.42
CA VAL A 352 8.17 4.21 -10.70
C VAL A 352 9.11 4.98 -11.63
N ILE A 353 9.84 5.99 -11.13
CA ILE A 353 10.79 6.75 -11.97
C ILE A 353 12.07 5.96 -12.32
N LEU A 354 12.42 4.92 -11.56
CA LEU A 354 13.53 4.03 -11.90
C LEU A 354 13.20 3.15 -13.11
N PHE A 355 11.96 2.68 -13.21
CA PHE A 355 11.47 1.87 -14.33
C PHE A 355 11.16 2.67 -15.60
N GLN A 356 11.12 4.01 -15.53
CA GLN A 356 10.85 4.84 -16.70
C GLN A 356 12.02 4.80 -17.69
N LYS A 357 11.71 4.63 -18.97
CA LYS A 357 12.69 4.68 -20.08
C LYS A 357 12.94 6.10 -20.55
N GLU A 358 13.99 6.29 -21.36
CA GLU A 358 14.41 7.63 -21.82
C GLU A 358 13.35 8.37 -22.64
N ASN A 359 12.53 7.64 -23.41
CA ASN A 359 11.42 8.24 -24.16
C ASN A 359 10.21 8.62 -23.30
N GLY A 360 10.24 8.33 -21.99
CA GLY A 360 9.17 8.64 -21.05
C GLY A 360 8.16 7.51 -20.81
N GLY A 361 8.19 6.43 -21.58
CA GLY A 361 7.29 5.28 -21.41
C GLY A 361 7.76 4.27 -20.36
N TRP A 362 6.91 3.29 -20.06
CA TRP A 362 7.21 2.16 -19.18
C TRP A 362 6.99 0.81 -19.86
N GLU A 363 7.69 -0.20 -19.36
CA GLU A 363 7.43 -1.60 -19.67
C GLU A 363 6.26 -2.16 -18.83
N LYS A 364 5.55 -3.14 -19.40
CA LYS A 364 4.39 -3.76 -18.78
C LYS A 364 4.74 -4.89 -17.80
N ASN A 365 3.76 -5.33 -17.02
CA ASN A 365 3.86 -6.48 -16.10
C ASN A 365 4.93 -6.33 -15.00
N VAL A 366 5.17 -5.09 -14.57
CA VAL A 366 6.11 -4.77 -13.49
C VAL A 366 5.34 -4.39 -12.23
N ASP A 367 5.64 -5.06 -11.11
CA ASP A 367 5.19 -4.61 -9.80
C ASP A 367 6.17 -3.55 -9.26
N MET A 368 5.83 -2.29 -9.52
CA MET A 368 6.67 -1.14 -9.16
C MET A 368 6.66 -0.82 -7.66
N ALA A 369 5.85 -1.51 -6.86
CA ALA A 369 5.87 -1.35 -5.40
C ALA A 369 6.99 -2.17 -4.73
N VAL A 370 7.53 -3.18 -5.42
CA VAL A 370 8.68 -3.98 -4.96
C VAL A 370 9.88 -3.06 -4.75
N MET A 371 10.51 -3.06 -3.57
CA MET A 371 11.84 -2.45 -3.43
C MET A 371 12.89 -3.30 -4.16
N LEU A 372 13.81 -2.63 -4.84
CA LEU A 372 14.87 -3.28 -5.62
C LEU A 372 16.20 -3.22 -4.87
N SER A 373 17.02 -4.26 -5.03
CA SER A 373 18.42 -4.26 -4.62
C SER A 373 19.25 -3.25 -5.42
N ALA A 374 20.43 -2.88 -4.92
CA ALA A 374 21.34 -1.98 -5.64
C ALA A 374 21.72 -2.52 -7.04
N LYS A 375 21.92 -3.83 -7.16
CA LYS A 375 22.18 -4.50 -8.45
C LYS A 375 21.00 -4.38 -9.41
N GLU A 376 19.78 -4.71 -8.95
CA GLU A 376 18.58 -4.60 -9.77
C GLU A 376 18.32 -3.15 -10.22
N ARG A 377 18.58 -2.16 -9.37
CA ARG A 377 18.50 -0.73 -9.75
C ARG A 377 19.52 -0.34 -10.81
N ALA A 378 20.78 -0.77 -10.65
CA ALA A 378 21.83 -0.51 -11.62
C ALA A 378 21.51 -1.13 -12.99
N GLU A 379 20.96 -2.35 -13.00
CA GLU A 379 20.51 -3.03 -14.22
C GLU A 379 19.36 -2.28 -14.91
N LEU A 380 18.40 -1.75 -14.16
CA LEU A 380 17.32 -0.93 -14.74
C LEU A 380 17.85 0.39 -15.33
N VAL A 381 18.74 1.08 -14.60
CA VAL A 381 19.36 2.32 -15.07
C VAL A 381 20.14 2.08 -16.36
N ALA A 382 20.92 1.01 -16.44
CA ALA A 382 21.68 0.63 -17.63
C ALA A 382 20.79 0.31 -18.85
N LYS A 383 19.52 -0.06 -18.63
CA LYS A 383 18.55 -0.40 -19.68
C LYS A 383 17.60 0.75 -20.04
N ARG A 384 17.80 1.97 -19.54
CA ARG A 384 16.89 3.10 -19.81
C ARG A 384 16.83 3.53 -21.27
N ALA A 385 17.94 3.40 -21.99
CA ALA A 385 18.04 3.68 -23.42
C ALA A 385 17.32 2.63 -24.29
N ASP A 386 17.07 1.43 -23.75
CA ASP A 386 16.24 0.44 -24.43
C ASP A 386 14.76 0.79 -24.27
N ILE A 387 14.27 1.51 -25.27
CA ILE A 387 12.90 2.00 -25.40
C ILE A 387 12.00 1.06 -26.22
N SER A 388 12.51 -0.10 -26.65
CA SER A 388 11.80 -0.97 -27.61
C SER A 388 10.56 -1.67 -27.04
N GLU A 389 10.45 -1.71 -25.71
CA GLU A 389 9.36 -2.36 -24.98
C GLU A 389 8.44 -1.39 -24.23
N THR A 390 8.53 -0.08 -24.50
CA THR A 390 7.59 0.88 -23.89
C THR A 390 6.21 0.82 -24.55
N THR A 391 5.17 0.78 -23.72
CA THR A 391 3.83 0.41 -24.17
C THR A 391 2.72 1.01 -23.30
N ILE A 392 1.50 0.99 -23.84
CA ILE A 392 0.26 1.22 -23.08
C ILE A 392 -0.53 -0.08 -22.81
N ASP A 393 -0.05 -1.21 -23.33
CA ASP A 393 -0.63 -2.55 -23.14
C ASP A 393 -0.63 -2.97 -21.66
N ASN A 394 -1.54 -3.87 -21.28
CA ASN A 394 -1.70 -4.34 -19.89
C ASN A 394 -1.75 -3.20 -18.87
N ARG A 395 -2.42 -2.09 -19.21
CA ARG A 395 -2.55 -0.91 -18.34
C ARG A 395 -1.18 -0.34 -17.94
N THR A 396 -0.39 0.02 -18.93
CA THR A 396 0.98 0.54 -18.74
C THR A 396 1.08 2.01 -19.16
N THR A 397 2.07 2.70 -18.62
CA THR A 397 2.36 4.13 -18.79
C THR A 397 1.33 5.08 -18.18
N TYR A 398 0.04 4.97 -18.56
CA TYR A 398 -0.98 5.89 -18.04
C TYR A 398 -1.25 5.74 -16.53
N PRO A 399 -1.22 4.54 -15.90
CA PRO A 399 -1.34 4.47 -14.44
C PRO A 399 -0.11 5.04 -13.75
N GLN A 400 1.10 4.84 -14.28
CA GLN A 400 2.32 5.40 -13.71
C GLN A 400 2.25 6.93 -13.66
N ILE A 401 1.75 7.57 -14.73
CA ILE A 401 1.49 9.02 -14.79
C ILE A 401 0.43 9.43 -13.75
N ALA A 402 -0.69 8.71 -13.67
CA ALA A 402 -1.75 8.99 -12.69
C ALA A 402 -1.25 8.86 -11.24
N TYR A 403 -0.44 7.85 -10.95
CA TYR A 403 0.17 7.62 -9.64
C TYR A 403 1.12 8.76 -9.27
N LEU A 404 2.02 9.15 -10.18
CA LEU A 404 2.90 10.29 -9.99
C LEU A 404 2.10 11.57 -9.76
N GLY A 405 0.99 11.80 -10.49
CA GLY A 405 0.10 12.94 -10.28
C GLY A 405 -0.43 13.04 -8.85
N ARG A 406 -0.91 11.92 -8.28
CA ARG A 406 -1.37 11.83 -6.88
C ARG A 406 -0.25 12.12 -5.88
N VAL A 407 0.94 11.53 -6.07
CA VAL A 407 2.08 11.73 -5.16
C VAL A 407 2.63 13.16 -5.26
N ILE A 408 2.67 13.76 -6.44
CA ILE A 408 3.08 15.15 -6.65
C ILE A 408 2.11 16.09 -5.92
N THR A 409 0.81 15.93 -6.15
CA THR A 409 -0.24 16.75 -5.52
C THR A 409 -0.18 16.60 -4.00
N ALA A 410 -0.09 15.38 -3.49
CA ALA A 410 0.08 15.11 -2.06
C ALA A 410 1.36 15.73 -1.47
N SER A 411 2.46 15.72 -2.23
CA SER A 411 3.73 16.32 -1.80
C SER A 411 3.67 17.85 -1.77
N MET A 412 2.93 18.49 -2.68
CA MET A 412 2.74 19.95 -2.68
C MET A 412 1.95 20.46 -1.46
N LEU A 413 1.21 19.59 -0.78
CA LEU A 413 0.49 19.91 0.46
C LEU A 413 1.39 19.83 1.71
N LYS A 414 2.61 19.32 1.60
CA LYS A 414 3.55 19.20 2.71
C LYS A 414 4.39 20.48 2.87
N SER A 415 4.65 20.88 4.10
CA SER A 415 5.63 21.95 4.40
C SER A 415 7.05 21.57 4.00
N LEU A 416 7.38 20.26 4.05
CA LEU A 416 8.64 19.67 3.63
C LEU A 416 8.37 18.49 2.68
N PRO A 417 8.33 18.71 1.35
CA PRO A 417 8.16 17.63 0.39
C PRO A 417 9.40 16.70 0.33
N PRO A 418 9.27 15.47 -0.19
CA PRO A 418 10.42 14.57 -0.38
C PRO A 418 11.52 15.20 -1.25
N SER A 419 12.78 14.89 -0.99
CA SER A 419 13.93 15.43 -1.74
C SER A 419 13.90 15.10 -3.23
N ASN A 420 13.35 13.95 -3.62
CA ASN A 420 13.17 13.54 -5.02
C ASN A 420 11.95 14.17 -5.71
N PHE A 421 11.16 15.00 -5.03
CA PHE A 421 9.97 15.63 -5.59
C PHE A 421 10.16 16.29 -6.97
N PRO A 422 11.26 17.02 -7.25
CA PRO A 422 11.51 17.56 -8.59
C PRO A 422 11.57 16.48 -9.69
N LYS A 423 12.14 15.31 -9.39
CA LYS A 423 12.24 14.18 -10.33
C LYS A 423 10.89 13.54 -10.62
N TYR A 424 9.95 13.58 -9.67
CA TYR A 424 8.58 13.09 -9.92
C TYR A 424 7.88 13.93 -10.99
N LYS A 425 8.02 15.26 -10.91
CA LYS A 425 7.47 16.18 -11.92
C LYS A 425 8.12 15.97 -13.29
N GLU A 426 9.44 15.81 -13.35
CA GLU A 426 10.16 15.52 -14.59
C GLU A 426 9.67 14.22 -15.24
N ALA A 427 9.60 13.14 -14.44
CA ALA A 427 9.12 11.84 -14.90
C ALA A 427 7.66 11.87 -15.37
N PHE A 428 6.79 12.57 -14.63
CA PHE A 428 5.41 12.80 -15.03
C PHE A 428 5.33 13.49 -16.39
N ASN A 429 6.09 14.59 -16.58
CA ASN A 429 6.11 15.34 -17.83
C ASN A 429 6.60 14.49 -19.00
N LYS A 430 7.68 13.72 -18.81
CA LYS A 430 8.18 12.78 -19.83
C LYS A 430 7.14 11.72 -20.21
N GLY A 431 6.43 11.17 -19.23
CA GLY A 431 5.35 10.21 -19.50
C GLY A 431 4.17 10.84 -20.24
N LEU A 432 3.77 12.05 -19.86
CA LEU A 432 2.72 12.77 -20.56
C LEU A 432 3.12 13.11 -22.01
N ASP A 433 4.35 13.56 -22.21
CA ASP A 433 4.88 13.84 -23.54
C ASP A 433 4.98 12.59 -24.40
N TYR A 434 5.37 11.45 -23.81
CA TYR A 434 5.34 10.13 -24.47
C TYR A 434 3.94 9.79 -24.99
N LEU A 435 2.92 9.90 -24.14
CA LEU A 435 1.54 9.60 -24.54
C LEU A 435 1.08 10.53 -25.67
N LEU A 436 1.31 11.84 -25.51
CA LEU A 436 0.94 12.83 -26.52
C LEU A 436 1.67 12.63 -27.85
N ALA A 437 2.94 12.21 -27.82
CA ALA A 437 3.74 11.93 -29.02
C ALA A 437 3.34 10.62 -29.71
N SER A 438 2.78 9.66 -28.97
CA SER A 438 2.34 8.38 -29.51
C SER A 438 1.01 8.43 -30.28
N GLN A 439 0.23 9.50 -30.12
CA GLN A 439 -1.08 9.62 -30.76
C GLN A 439 -0.96 9.78 -32.28
N TYR A 440 -1.72 9.00 -33.03
CA TYR A 440 -1.81 9.11 -34.48
C TYR A 440 -2.53 10.37 -34.96
N GLU A 441 -2.33 10.69 -36.23
CA GLU A 441 -3.01 11.82 -36.89
C GLU A 441 -4.53 11.66 -36.99
N ASN A 442 -5.05 10.45 -36.89
CA ASN A 442 -6.49 10.19 -36.83
C ASN A 442 -7.07 10.22 -35.40
N GLY A 443 -6.23 10.40 -34.37
CA GLY A 443 -6.62 10.43 -32.96
C GLY A 443 -6.47 9.10 -32.19
N GLY A 444 -6.09 8.02 -32.88
CA GLY A 444 -5.88 6.70 -32.27
C GLY A 444 -4.53 6.57 -31.57
N PHE A 445 -4.35 5.47 -30.83
CA PHE A 445 -3.11 5.16 -30.12
C PHE A 445 -2.61 3.75 -30.47
N PRO A 446 -1.32 3.59 -30.80
CA PRO A 446 -0.71 2.28 -30.99
C PRO A 446 -0.54 1.54 -29.66
N GLN A 447 -0.38 0.21 -29.72
CA GLN A 447 -0.09 -0.58 -28.52
C GLN A 447 1.32 -0.28 -27.97
N PHE A 448 2.30 -0.12 -28.85
CA PHE A 448 3.70 0.20 -28.50
C PHE A 448 4.13 1.50 -29.18
N PHE A 449 4.94 2.27 -28.47
CA PHE A 449 5.60 3.44 -29.01
C PHE A 449 7.03 3.50 -28.46
N PRO A 450 8.10 3.58 -29.31
CA PRO A 450 8.07 3.68 -30.77
C PRO A 450 7.40 2.48 -31.46
N LEU A 451 6.93 2.68 -32.68
CA LEU A 451 6.13 1.70 -33.39
C LEU A 451 6.91 0.39 -33.61
N LYS A 452 6.28 -0.73 -33.25
CA LYS A 452 6.76 -2.08 -33.56
C LYS A 452 5.99 -2.64 -34.75
N LYS A 453 6.65 -3.40 -35.62
CA LYS A 453 6.00 -4.01 -36.80
C LYS A 453 4.93 -5.03 -36.40
N GLY A 454 3.85 -5.11 -37.17
CA GLY A 454 2.74 -6.05 -36.97
C GLY A 454 1.58 -5.39 -36.22
N TYR A 455 0.76 -6.20 -35.54
CA TYR A 455 -0.47 -5.71 -34.91
C TYR A 455 -0.26 -4.63 -33.83
N TYR A 456 0.98 -4.42 -33.38
CA TYR A 456 1.33 -3.39 -32.40
C TYR A 456 1.10 -1.96 -32.91
N THR A 457 1.02 -1.76 -34.22
CA THR A 457 0.70 -0.45 -34.82
C THR A 457 -0.79 -0.13 -34.78
N HIS A 458 -1.67 -1.11 -34.59
CA HIS A 458 -3.11 -0.90 -34.62
C HIS A 458 -3.58 0.08 -33.54
N ILE A 459 -4.68 0.77 -33.82
CA ILE A 459 -5.43 1.53 -32.82
C ILE A 459 -5.94 0.52 -31.78
N THR A 460 -5.44 0.62 -30.55
CA THR A 460 -5.57 -0.47 -29.57
C THR A 460 -6.50 -0.09 -28.41
N PHE A 461 -7.68 -0.71 -28.36
CA PHE A 461 -8.56 -0.67 -27.19
C PHE A 461 -8.29 -1.80 -26.19
N ASN A 462 -7.69 -2.91 -26.64
CA ASN A 462 -7.35 -4.07 -25.81
C ASN A 462 -6.74 -3.70 -24.45
N ASP A 463 -7.21 -4.36 -23.39
CA ASP A 463 -6.77 -4.16 -21.99
C ASP A 463 -6.86 -2.69 -21.52
N ASP A 464 -7.93 -2.00 -21.93
CA ASP A 464 -8.15 -0.55 -21.70
C ASP A 464 -7.00 0.36 -22.18
N ALA A 465 -6.19 -0.06 -23.17
CA ALA A 465 -4.99 0.69 -23.59
C ALA A 465 -5.31 2.15 -23.98
N MET A 466 -6.01 2.36 -25.11
CA MET A 466 -6.38 3.72 -25.56
C MET A 466 -7.32 4.44 -24.59
N ILE A 467 -8.31 3.75 -24.02
CA ILE A 467 -9.28 4.40 -23.11
C ILE A 467 -8.64 4.83 -21.79
N GLY A 468 -7.68 4.06 -21.27
CA GLY A 468 -6.92 4.42 -20.08
C GLY A 468 -6.06 5.67 -20.29
N VAL A 469 -5.38 5.75 -21.45
CA VAL A 469 -4.66 6.96 -21.88
C VAL A 469 -5.59 8.16 -21.95
N LEU A 470 -6.71 8.04 -22.68
CA LEU A 470 -7.66 9.13 -22.85
C LEU A 470 -8.30 9.58 -21.55
N ARG A 471 -8.51 8.67 -20.60
CA ARG A 471 -9.00 9.03 -19.26
C ARG A 471 -8.02 9.97 -18.56
N VAL A 472 -6.74 9.60 -18.48
CA VAL A 472 -5.71 10.45 -17.86
C VAL A 472 -5.57 11.78 -18.59
N LEU A 473 -5.56 11.78 -19.92
CA LEU A 473 -5.50 13.01 -20.71
C LEU A 473 -6.72 13.91 -20.49
N ARG A 474 -7.92 13.35 -20.34
CA ARG A 474 -9.13 14.11 -20.02
C ARG A 474 -9.05 14.75 -18.64
N GLN A 475 -8.60 14.01 -17.62
CA GLN A 475 -8.44 14.54 -16.26
C GLN A 475 -7.42 15.70 -16.23
N ILE A 476 -6.34 15.58 -17.01
CA ILE A 476 -5.38 16.67 -17.22
C ILE A 476 -6.05 17.83 -17.96
N ALA A 477 -6.74 17.60 -19.07
CA ALA A 477 -7.43 18.63 -19.83
C ALA A 477 -8.43 19.43 -18.98
N GLN A 478 -9.14 18.76 -18.07
CA GLN A 478 -10.14 19.34 -17.17
C GLN A 478 -9.56 19.96 -15.90
N ALA A 479 -8.25 19.89 -15.70
CA ALA A 479 -7.58 20.37 -14.48
C ALA A 479 -8.17 19.80 -13.19
N GLU A 480 -8.47 18.49 -13.20
CA GLU A 480 -8.82 17.77 -11.98
C GLU A 480 -7.73 17.93 -10.91
N GLU A 481 -8.11 17.76 -9.64
CA GLU A 481 -7.29 18.09 -8.46
C GLU A 481 -5.86 17.54 -8.56
N ASP A 482 -5.72 16.26 -8.91
CA ASP A 482 -4.46 15.55 -9.02
C ASP A 482 -3.54 16.05 -10.17
N PHE A 483 -4.04 16.94 -11.03
CA PHE A 483 -3.35 17.43 -12.25
C PHE A 483 -3.36 18.95 -12.38
N LYS A 484 -3.71 19.71 -11.32
CA LYS A 484 -3.65 21.18 -11.33
C LYS A 484 -2.25 21.73 -11.56
N PHE A 485 -1.21 20.97 -11.15
CA PHE A 485 0.19 21.38 -11.31
C PHE A 485 0.69 21.33 -12.76
N VAL A 486 -0.03 20.67 -13.67
CA VAL A 486 0.40 20.50 -15.07
C VAL A 486 0.41 21.85 -15.79
N ASP A 487 1.48 22.10 -16.55
CA ASP A 487 1.67 23.36 -17.27
C ASP A 487 0.63 23.56 -18.41
N ALA A 488 0.45 24.81 -18.81
CA ALA A 488 -0.57 25.20 -19.79
C ALA A 488 -0.33 24.59 -21.19
N GLU A 489 0.93 24.39 -21.59
CA GLU A 489 1.28 23.84 -22.90
C GLU A 489 0.85 22.38 -23.00
N ARG A 490 1.28 21.54 -22.05
CA ARG A 490 0.89 20.13 -22.00
C ARG A 490 -0.60 19.95 -21.78
N ARG A 491 -1.23 20.81 -20.98
CA ARG A 491 -2.69 20.81 -20.80
C ARG A 491 -3.42 21.08 -22.11
N THR A 492 -2.97 22.06 -22.89
CA THR A 492 -3.54 22.37 -24.21
C THR A 492 -3.36 21.21 -25.19
N ARG A 493 -2.21 20.54 -25.18
CA ARG A 493 -1.97 19.35 -25.99
C ARG A 493 -2.88 18.18 -25.57
N ALA A 494 -3.11 17.99 -24.28
CA ALA A 494 -4.06 16.99 -23.77
C ALA A 494 -5.51 17.27 -24.19
N VAL A 495 -5.95 18.53 -24.16
CA VAL A 495 -7.26 18.96 -24.69
C VAL A 495 -7.40 18.53 -26.16
N ARG A 496 -6.45 18.92 -27.00
CA ARG A 496 -6.46 18.58 -28.44
C ARG A 496 -6.45 17.07 -28.68
N ALA A 497 -5.67 16.33 -27.88
CA ALA A 497 -5.59 14.88 -28.01
C ALA A 497 -6.94 14.19 -27.71
N VAL A 498 -7.64 14.64 -26.67
CA VAL A 498 -8.97 14.15 -26.30
C VAL A 498 -10.01 14.50 -27.37
N GLU A 499 -10.03 15.76 -27.85
CA GLU A 499 -10.92 16.22 -28.91
C GLU A 499 -10.75 15.43 -30.21
N LYS A 500 -9.51 15.10 -30.56
CA LYS A 500 -9.17 14.34 -31.77
C LYS A 500 -9.63 12.88 -31.70
N ALA A 501 -9.62 12.27 -30.52
CA ALA A 501 -9.96 10.85 -30.35
C ALA A 501 -11.47 10.57 -30.37
N LEU A 502 -12.31 11.51 -29.94
CA LEU A 502 -13.75 11.29 -29.81
C LEU A 502 -14.44 10.96 -31.15
N PRO A 503 -14.25 11.74 -32.24
CA PRO A 503 -14.81 11.41 -33.55
C PRO A 503 -14.34 10.05 -34.07
N LEU A 504 -13.07 9.69 -33.82
CA LEU A 504 -12.53 8.39 -34.21
C LEU A 504 -13.25 7.26 -33.47
N ILE A 505 -13.41 7.34 -32.14
CA ILE A 505 -14.10 6.31 -31.35
C ILE A 505 -15.51 6.04 -31.88
N LEU A 506 -16.25 7.11 -32.21
CA LEU A 506 -17.59 6.98 -32.78
C LEU A 506 -17.57 6.35 -34.17
N LYS A 507 -16.58 6.69 -35.01
CA LYS A 507 -16.39 6.13 -36.34
C LYS A 507 -16.03 4.63 -36.30
N LEU A 508 -15.25 4.21 -35.30
CA LEU A 508 -14.82 2.82 -35.14
C LEU A 508 -15.93 1.89 -34.64
N GLN A 509 -17.08 2.40 -34.21
CA GLN A 509 -18.17 1.53 -33.74
C GLN A 509 -18.67 0.65 -34.89
N ILE A 510 -18.67 -0.66 -34.67
CA ILE A 510 -18.98 -1.63 -35.72
C ILE A 510 -20.48 -1.64 -36.01
N SER A 511 -20.83 -1.57 -37.31
CA SER A 511 -22.20 -1.69 -37.80
C SER A 511 -22.37 -2.99 -38.58
N VAL A 512 -23.37 -3.78 -38.20
CA VAL A 512 -23.70 -5.05 -38.86
C VAL A 512 -25.15 -4.99 -39.32
N GLY A 513 -25.38 -5.17 -40.63
CA GLY A 513 -26.72 -5.02 -41.21
C GLY A 513 -27.33 -3.64 -41.00
N GLY A 514 -26.51 -2.59 -40.98
CA GLY A 514 -26.93 -1.21 -40.73
C GLY A 514 -27.22 -0.86 -39.27
N LYS A 515 -27.01 -1.79 -38.32
CA LYS A 515 -27.22 -1.56 -36.89
C LYS A 515 -25.88 -1.45 -36.18
N LYS A 516 -25.68 -0.35 -35.46
CA LYS A 516 -24.53 -0.15 -34.57
C LYS A 516 -24.53 -1.20 -33.46
N THR A 517 -23.33 -1.64 -33.09
CA THR A 517 -23.11 -2.68 -32.08
C THR A 517 -22.15 -2.16 -31.01
N VAL A 518 -21.01 -2.81 -30.82
CA VAL A 518 -19.91 -2.44 -29.94
C VAL A 518 -18.61 -2.31 -30.77
N TRP A 519 -17.44 -2.46 -30.15
CA TRP A 519 -16.14 -2.29 -30.79
C TRP A 519 -15.33 -3.59 -30.79
N ALA A 520 -14.42 -3.72 -31.76
CA ALA A 520 -13.31 -4.65 -31.71
C ALA A 520 -12.20 -4.16 -30.75
N ALA A 521 -11.33 -5.09 -30.34
CA ALA A 521 -10.19 -4.76 -29.47
C ALA A 521 -9.12 -3.93 -30.18
N GLN A 522 -9.00 -4.02 -31.51
CA GLN A 522 -8.08 -3.22 -32.29
C GLN A 522 -8.57 -2.99 -33.71
N TYR A 523 -8.06 -1.91 -34.32
CA TYR A 523 -8.37 -1.48 -35.67
C TYR A 523 -7.10 -1.10 -36.41
N ASP A 524 -7.04 -1.39 -37.70
CA ASP A 524 -5.95 -0.94 -38.54
C ASP A 524 -5.89 0.61 -38.54
N GLU A 525 -4.71 1.15 -38.34
CA GLU A 525 -4.49 2.58 -38.10
C GLU A 525 -4.67 3.45 -39.35
N ILE A 526 -4.78 2.86 -40.54
CA ILE A 526 -4.96 3.57 -41.81
C ILE A 526 -6.38 3.38 -42.32
N THR A 527 -6.79 2.13 -42.52
CA THR A 527 -8.10 1.75 -43.08
C THR A 527 -9.24 1.91 -42.08
N LEU A 528 -8.92 1.89 -40.77
CA LEU A 528 -9.88 1.92 -39.66
C LEU A 528 -10.81 0.69 -39.60
N GLU A 529 -10.47 -0.38 -40.33
CA GLU A 529 -11.20 -1.64 -40.27
C GLU A 529 -10.81 -2.44 -39.01
N PRO A 530 -11.74 -3.23 -38.44
CA PRO A 530 -11.42 -4.16 -37.36
C PRO A 530 -10.25 -5.08 -37.74
N ALA A 531 -9.26 -5.21 -36.85
CA ALA A 531 -8.05 -5.97 -37.13
C ALA A 531 -7.83 -7.12 -36.14
N ALA A 532 -7.19 -8.20 -36.61
CA ALA A 532 -6.71 -9.28 -35.74
C ALA A 532 -5.44 -8.85 -35.00
N ALA A 533 -5.15 -9.48 -33.87
CA ALA A 533 -3.89 -9.29 -33.14
C ALA A 533 -3.05 -10.57 -33.13
N ARG A 534 -3.00 -11.29 -32.01
CA ARG A 534 -2.34 -12.59 -31.92
C ARG A 534 -3.15 -13.63 -32.71
N LYS A 535 -2.55 -14.78 -33.03
CA LYS A 535 -3.23 -15.88 -33.75
C LYS A 535 -4.55 -16.32 -33.10
N PHE A 536 -4.68 -16.15 -31.79
CA PHE A 536 -5.86 -16.49 -31.00
C PHE A 536 -6.75 -15.28 -30.66
N GLU A 537 -6.56 -14.16 -31.37
CA GLU A 537 -7.35 -12.93 -31.26
C GLU A 537 -7.80 -12.48 -32.65
N PRO A 538 -8.79 -13.17 -33.23
CA PRO A 538 -9.30 -12.85 -34.56
C PRO A 538 -10.08 -11.54 -34.55
N ILE A 539 -10.39 -11.05 -35.75
CA ILE A 539 -11.35 -9.96 -35.94
C ILE A 539 -12.68 -10.34 -35.28
N SER A 540 -13.04 -9.59 -34.24
CA SER A 540 -14.18 -9.91 -33.38
C SER A 540 -14.69 -8.68 -32.65
N LEU A 541 -15.96 -8.70 -32.27
CA LEU A 541 -16.53 -7.76 -31.31
C LEU A 541 -16.06 -8.14 -29.91
N THR A 542 -15.81 -7.16 -29.05
CA THR A 542 -15.30 -7.40 -27.70
C THR A 542 -16.21 -6.83 -26.64
N SER A 543 -16.62 -7.66 -25.68
CA SER A 543 -17.50 -7.21 -24.60
C SER A 543 -16.74 -6.40 -23.56
N ALA A 544 -15.61 -6.93 -23.09
CA ALA A 544 -14.81 -6.35 -22.00
C ALA A 544 -14.31 -4.94 -22.35
N GLU A 545 -13.64 -4.79 -23.49
CA GLU A 545 -13.04 -3.51 -23.90
C GLU A 545 -14.11 -2.45 -24.21
N SER A 546 -15.24 -2.87 -24.77
CA SER A 546 -16.36 -1.98 -25.09
C SER A 546 -17.01 -1.36 -23.86
N VAL A 547 -16.93 -2.00 -22.68
CA VAL A 547 -17.42 -1.39 -21.43
C VAL A 547 -16.64 -0.11 -21.11
N GLY A 548 -15.31 -0.12 -21.29
CA GLY A 548 -14.46 1.05 -21.08
C GLY A 548 -14.83 2.19 -22.04
N ILE A 549 -15.06 1.86 -23.31
CA ILE A 549 -15.45 2.84 -24.35
C ILE A 549 -16.80 3.48 -24.03
N VAL A 550 -17.81 2.68 -23.70
CA VAL A 550 -19.15 3.19 -23.37
C VAL A 550 -19.10 4.11 -22.15
N ARG A 551 -18.37 3.73 -21.09
CA ARG A 551 -18.15 4.59 -19.91
C ARG A 551 -17.48 5.90 -20.27
N TYR A 552 -16.49 5.88 -21.15
CA TYR A 552 -15.78 7.08 -21.61
C TYR A 552 -16.71 8.04 -22.37
N LEU A 553 -17.57 7.52 -23.24
CA LEU A 553 -18.58 8.29 -23.99
C LEU A 553 -19.65 8.89 -23.05
N MET A 554 -20.11 8.13 -22.06
CA MET A 554 -21.07 8.59 -21.05
C MET A 554 -20.54 9.68 -20.11
N GLN A 555 -19.23 9.94 -20.13
CA GLN A 555 -18.58 11.01 -19.38
C GLN A 555 -18.42 12.30 -20.19
N GLU A 556 -18.73 12.30 -21.49
CA GLU A 556 -18.71 13.53 -22.28
C GLU A 556 -19.65 14.59 -21.69
N PRO A 557 -19.19 15.84 -21.50
CA PRO A 557 -20.01 16.88 -20.89
C PRO A 557 -21.21 17.24 -21.76
N VAL A 558 -21.05 17.15 -23.09
CA VAL A 558 -22.10 17.36 -24.07
C VAL A 558 -22.43 16.03 -24.75
N GLN A 559 -23.63 15.54 -24.51
CA GLN A 559 -24.13 14.28 -25.07
C GLN A 559 -24.77 14.54 -26.43
N THR A 560 -23.95 14.57 -27.49
CA THR A 560 -24.43 14.79 -28.86
C THR A 560 -25.31 13.62 -29.34
N PRO A 561 -26.17 13.81 -30.36
CA PRO A 561 -26.99 12.72 -30.90
C PRO A 561 -26.18 11.48 -31.31
N SER A 562 -24.98 11.68 -31.87
CA SER A 562 -24.09 10.59 -32.26
C SER A 562 -23.54 9.79 -31.07
N ILE A 563 -23.25 10.46 -29.94
CA ILE A 563 -22.80 9.82 -28.71
C ILE A 563 -23.95 9.04 -28.09
N VAL A 564 -25.13 9.65 -28.00
CA VAL A 564 -26.33 9.01 -27.46
C VAL A 564 -26.67 7.76 -28.27
N GLU A 565 -26.69 7.85 -29.60
CA GLU A 565 -26.93 6.70 -30.48
C GLU A 565 -25.90 5.59 -30.25
N ALA A 566 -24.60 5.95 -30.17
CA ALA A 566 -23.53 4.99 -29.96
C ALA A 566 -23.67 4.24 -28.62
N VAL A 567 -23.95 4.97 -27.53
CA VAL A 567 -24.16 4.41 -26.19
C VAL A 567 -25.40 3.52 -26.17
N GLU A 568 -26.54 4.00 -26.69
CA GLU A 568 -27.79 3.22 -26.69
C GLU A 568 -27.67 1.94 -27.52
N ALA A 569 -26.99 1.99 -28.66
CA ALA A 569 -26.72 0.82 -29.49
C ALA A 569 -25.87 -0.23 -28.76
N ALA A 570 -24.79 0.20 -28.09
CA ALA A 570 -23.94 -0.69 -27.30
C ALA A 570 -24.70 -1.30 -26.10
N ILE A 571 -25.50 -0.50 -25.40
CA ILE A 571 -26.33 -0.96 -24.28
C ILE A 571 -27.36 -1.99 -24.74
N LYS A 572 -28.00 -1.76 -25.89
CA LYS A 572 -28.88 -2.75 -26.50
C LYS A 572 -28.11 -4.04 -26.84
N TRP A 573 -26.95 -3.93 -27.46
CA TRP A 573 -26.12 -5.09 -27.81
C TRP A 573 -25.74 -5.90 -26.57
N PHE A 574 -25.36 -5.27 -25.46
CA PHE A 574 -25.07 -5.97 -24.21
C PHE A 574 -26.30 -6.70 -23.66
N ARG A 575 -27.49 -6.12 -23.74
CA ARG A 575 -28.74 -6.79 -23.32
C ARG A 575 -29.06 -7.99 -24.18
N ASP A 576 -28.92 -7.85 -25.50
CA ASP A 576 -29.24 -8.92 -26.46
C ASP A 576 -28.26 -10.11 -26.40
N ASN A 577 -27.00 -9.86 -26.00
CA ASN A 577 -25.93 -10.87 -25.99
C ASN A 577 -25.56 -11.36 -24.58
N ARG A 578 -26.44 -11.12 -23.61
CA ARG A 578 -26.33 -11.57 -22.22
C ARG A 578 -26.42 -13.10 -22.16
N ILE A 579 -25.56 -13.73 -21.36
CA ILE A 579 -25.55 -15.18 -21.11
C ILE A 579 -25.98 -15.41 -19.66
N ASP A 580 -27.17 -16.00 -19.49
CA ASP A 580 -27.76 -16.28 -18.19
C ASP A 580 -27.67 -17.75 -17.80
N GLY A 581 -27.75 -18.03 -16.50
CA GLY A 581 -27.83 -19.38 -15.98
C GLY A 581 -26.51 -20.14 -15.94
N PHE A 582 -25.38 -19.44 -16.06
CA PHE A 582 -24.05 -20.01 -15.98
C PHE A 582 -23.13 -19.17 -15.11
N ARG A 583 -22.15 -19.84 -14.50
CA ARG A 583 -21.05 -19.25 -13.75
C ARG A 583 -19.73 -19.65 -14.40
N TRP A 584 -18.83 -18.68 -14.58
CA TRP A 584 -17.45 -18.94 -14.99
C TRP A 584 -16.57 -19.01 -13.74
N GLU A 585 -16.05 -20.19 -13.41
CA GLU A 585 -15.35 -20.44 -12.14
C GLU A 585 -14.08 -21.26 -12.36
N ARG A 586 -13.04 -20.96 -11.59
CA ARG A 586 -11.81 -21.75 -11.58
C ARG A 586 -11.85 -22.79 -10.47
N GLN A 587 -11.86 -24.07 -10.83
CA GLN A 587 -11.84 -25.21 -9.90
C GLN A 587 -10.62 -26.10 -10.17
N ASN A 588 -9.82 -26.36 -9.13
CA ASN A 588 -8.62 -27.20 -9.22
C ASN A 588 -7.66 -26.82 -10.36
N GLY A 589 -7.54 -25.51 -10.64
CA GLY A 589 -6.67 -25.00 -11.70
C GLY A 589 -7.31 -24.94 -13.10
N HIS A 590 -8.53 -25.44 -13.27
CA HIS A 590 -9.27 -25.42 -14.53
C HIS A 590 -10.42 -24.42 -14.51
N SER A 591 -10.58 -23.66 -15.59
CA SER A 591 -11.70 -22.74 -15.74
C SER A 591 -12.86 -23.46 -16.44
N LEU A 592 -14.03 -23.42 -15.81
CA LEU A 592 -15.23 -24.16 -16.22
C LEU A 592 -16.43 -23.21 -16.33
N LEU A 593 -17.27 -23.45 -17.33
CA LEU A 593 -18.59 -22.84 -17.44
C LEU A 593 -19.62 -23.79 -16.81
N ILE A 594 -20.10 -23.43 -15.63
CA ILE A 594 -20.93 -24.29 -14.78
C ILE A 594 -22.38 -23.80 -14.83
N PRO A 595 -23.37 -24.67 -15.12
CA PRO A 595 -24.78 -24.30 -15.00
C PRO A 595 -25.12 -23.84 -13.58
N ASP A 596 -25.60 -22.62 -13.45
CA ASP A 596 -26.02 -22.01 -12.19
C ASP A 596 -27.09 -20.95 -12.45
N LYS A 597 -28.35 -21.29 -12.13
CA LYS A 597 -29.50 -20.40 -12.34
C LYS A 597 -29.49 -19.16 -11.44
N ASN A 598 -28.68 -19.16 -10.38
CA ASN A 598 -28.58 -18.05 -9.42
C ASN A 598 -27.37 -17.15 -9.71
N ALA A 599 -26.52 -17.51 -10.67
CA ALA A 599 -25.38 -16.69 -11.06
C ALA A 599 -25.83 -15.39 -11.74
N GLY A 600 -25.03 -14.34 -11.57
CA GLY A 600 -25.14 -13.14 -12.38
C GLY A 600 -24.85 -13.41 -13.86
N PRO A 601 -25.26 -12.51 -14.76
CA PRO A 601 -25.04 -12.68 -16.19
C PRO A 601 -23.57 -12.64 -16.59
N LEU A 602 -23.26 -13.36 -17.66
CA LEU A 602 -21.95 -13.36 -18.30
C LEU A 602 -22.04 -12.82 -19.73
N TRP A 603 -20.89 -12.42 -20.25
CA TRP A 603 -20.66 -12.16 -21.67
C TRP A 603 -19.38 -12.87 -22.09
N ALA A 604 -19.36 -13.45 -23.28
CA ALA A 604 -18.11 -13.96 -23.83
C ALA A 604 -17.16 -12.78 -24.13
N ARG A 605 -15.85 -12.99 -24.06
CA ARG A 605 -14.89 -11.91 -24.36
C ARG A 605 -14.97 -11.49 -25.83
N PHE A 606 -15.16 -12.46 -26.73
CA PHE A 606 -15.18 -12.25 -28.18
C PHE A 606 -16.47 -12.77 -28.81
N TYR A 607 -16.96 -12.04 -29.81
CA TYR A 607 -18.14 -12.40 -30.61
C TYR A 607 -17.85 -12.28 -32.11
N GLU A 608 -18.37 -13.22 -32.89
CA GLU A 608 -18.32 -13.20 -34.35
C GLU A 608 -19.17 -12.05 -34.91
N LEU A 609 -18.60 -11.24 -35.80
CA LEU A 609 -19.24 -10.02 -36.32
C LEU A 609 -20.58 -10.31 -37.01
N SER A 610 -20.67 -11.34 -37.84
CA SER A 610 -21.85 -11.61 -38.67
C SER A 610 -23.04 -12.15 -37.90
N THR A 611 -22.78 -12.94 -36.84
CA THR A 611 -23.83 -13.72 -36.15
C THR A 611 -24.05 -13.31 -34.70
N MET A 612 -23.16 -12.49 -34.13
CA MET A 612 -23.14 -12.17 -32.70
C MET A 612 -23.02 -13.41 -31.82
N ARG A 613 -22.43 -14.50 -32.33
CA ARG A 613 -22.19 -15.71 -31.53
C ARG A 613 -20.91 -15.57 -30.73
N PRO A 614 -20.89 -15.99 -29.45
CA PRO A 614 -19.67 -16.20 -28.69
C PRO A 614 -18.66 -17.06 -29.46
N ILE A 615 -17.39 -16.64 -29.46
CA ILE A 615 -16.30 -17.40 -30.09
C ILE A 615 -15.13 -17.60 -29.13
N PHE A 616 -14.46 -18.75 -29.27
CA PHE A 616 -13.32 -19.18 -28.48
C PHE A 616 -12.23 -19.67 -29.43
N ILE A 617 -10.96 -19.33 -29.16
CA ILE A 617 -9.86 -19.64 -30.09
C ILE A 617 -8.67 -20.15 -29.31
N GLY A 618 -8.18 -21.33 -29.70
CA GLY A 618 -6.96 -21.93 -29.18
C GLY A 618 -5.71 -21.48 -29.94
N ARG A 619 -4.57 -22.08 -29.64
CA ARG A 619 -3.32 -21.86 -30.40
C ARG A 619 -3.39 -22.39 -31.84
N ASP A 620 -4.36 -23.25 -32.14
CA ASP A 620 -4.67 -23.72 -33.50
C ASP A 620 -5.26 -22.62 -34.40
N ALA A 621 -5.62 -21.46 -33.83
CA ALA A 621 -6.25 -20.33 -34.52
C ALA A 621 -7.60 -20.69 -35.18
N VAL A 622 -8.26 -21.76 -34.73
CA VAL A 622 -9.57 -22.17 -35.25
C VAL A 622 -10.66 -21.64 -34.33
N ILE A 623 -11.64 -20.94 -34.92
CA ILE A 623 -12.83 -20.49 -34.19
C ILE A 623 -13.63 -21.69 -33.72
N LYS A 624 -13.87 -21.75 -32.42
CA LYS A 624 -14.77 -22.67 -31.73
C LYS A 624 -15.95 -21.90 -31.16
N TYR A 625 -17.07 -22.58 -30.96
CA TYR A 625 -18.29 -21.99 -30.36
C TYR A 625 -18.58 -22.55 -28.96
N ASP A 626 -17.68 -23.37 -28.44
CA ASP A 626 -17.69 -23.89 -27.08
C ASP A 626 -16.28 -23.79 -26.49
N VAL A 627 -16.17 -23.15 -25.33
CA VAL A 627 -14.90 -22.96 -24.60
C VAL A 627 -14.26 -24.29 -24.19
N MET A 628 -15.02 -25.37 -24.11
CA MET A 628 -14.50 -26.70 -23.80
C MET A 628 -13.75 -27.32 -24.99
N GLN A 629 -13.88 -26.76 -26.19
CA GLN A 629 -13.20 -27.22 -27.40
C GLN A 629 -11.80 -26.64 -27.61
N ILE A 630 -11.36 -25.72 -26.74
CA ILE A 630 -9.99 -25.18 -26.75
C ILE A 630 -9.13 -25.85 -25.67
N GLU A 631 -7.82 -25.84 -25.87
CA GLU A 631 -6.87 -26.47 -24.97
C GLU A 631 -6.86 -25.84 -23.56
N ALA A 632 -6.64 -26.67 -22.54
CA ALA A 632 -6.66 -26.26 -21.13
C ALA A 632 -5.72 -25.08 -20.85
N GLU A 633 -4.53 -25.05 -21.46
CA GLU A 633 -3.58 -23.95 -21.27
C GLU A 633 -4.16 -22.58 -21.68
N ARG A 634 -4.92 -22.50 -22.77
CA ARG A 634 -5.59 -21.26 -23.20
C ARG A 634 -6.90 -21.02 -22.46
N ARG A 635 -7.70 -22.06 -22.22
CA ARG A 635 -8.94 -21.98 -21.46
C ARG A 635 -8.71 -21.46 -20.04
N ASP A 636 -7.67 -21.97 -19.40
CA ASP A 636 -7.37 -21.70 -18.00
C ASP A 636 -6.46 -20.47 -17.86
N GLY A 637 -5.68 -20.12 -18.89
CA GLY A 637 -4.76 -18.97 -18.88
C GLY A 637 -5.39 -17.63 -19.28
N TYR A 638 -6.66 -17.61 -19.71
CA TYR A 638 -7.29 -16.43 -20.28
C TYR A 638 -8.74 -16.25 -19.80
N ALA A 639 -9.17 -14.99 -19.65
CA ALA A 639 -10.56 -14.68 -19.28
C ALA A 639 -11.45 -14.71 -20.54
N TRP A 640 -12.12 -15.83 -20.76
CA TRP A 640 -13.03 -16.03 -21.90
C TRP A 640 -14.46 -15.54 -21.66
N TYR A 641 -14.85 -15.38 -20.39
CA TYR A 641 -16.11 -14.78 -19.98
C TYR A 641 -15.85 -13.65 -18.99
N VAL A 642 -16.68 -12.62 -19.05
CA VAL A 642 -16.62 -11.44 -18.18
C VAL A 642 -18.01 -11.09 -17.67
N ASP A 643 -18.05 -10.43 -16.51
CA ASP A 643 -19.25 -9.93 -15.84
C ASP A 643 -19.32 -8.38 -15.87
N SER A 644 -18.26 -7.70 -16.32
CA SER A 644 -18.16 -6.24 -16.31
C SER A 644 -19.29 -5.47 -16.99
N PRO A 645 -19.98 -5.98 -18.04
CA PRO A 645 -21.16 -5.32 -18.59
C PRO A 645 -22.35 -5.24 -17.62
N GLN A 646 -22.44 -6.12 -16.62
CA GLN A 646 -23.51 -6.08 -15.63
C GLN A 646 -23.54 -4.74 -14.89
N ASP A 647 -22.40 -4.33 -14.33
CA ASP A 647 -22.28 -3.05 -13.63
C ASP A 647 -22.57 -1.85 -14.54
N LEU A 648 -22.18 -1.93 -15.81
CA LEU A 648 -22.52 -0.90 -16.79
C LEU A 648 -24.03 -0.78 -16.97
N LEU A 649 -24.74 -1.90 -17.13
CA LEU A 649 -26.18 -1.96 -17.36
C LEU A 649 -27.00 -1.58 -16.12
N GLU A 650 -26.59 -2.03 -14.94
CA GLU A 650 -27.38 -1.93 -13.71
C GLU A 650 -27.05 -0.69 -12.89
N LYS A 651 -25.82 -0.15 -12.98
CA LYS A 651 -25.37 0.97 -12.17
C LYS A 651 -25.07 2.22 -12.99
N ASP A 652 -24.27 2.10 -14.04
CA ASP A 652 -23.75 3.27 -14.76
C ASP A 652 -24.77 3.86 -15.74
N TYR A 653 -25.39 3.01 -16.55
CA TYR A 653 -26.36 3.43 -17.58
C TYR A 653 -27.61 4.11 -17.01
N PRO A 654 -28.27 3.59 -15.96
CA PRO A 654 -29.43 4.26 -15.38
C PRO A 654 -29.11 5.67 -14.89
N LYS A 655 -27.93 5.87 -14.25
CA LYS A 655 -27.46 7.18 -13.81
C LYS A 655 -27.21 8.12 -14.98
N TRP A 656 -26.59 7.64 -16.06
CA TRP A 656 -26.40 8.44 -17.26
C TRP A 656 -27.72 8.82 -17.92
N LYS A 657 -28.64 7.88 -18.07
CA LYS A 657 -29.95 8.11 -18.70
C LYS A 657 -30.79 9.12 -17.91
N ALA A 658 -30.71 9.08 -16.58
CA ALA A 658 -31.36 10.06 -15.71
C ALA A 658 -30.84 11.49 -15.94
N ARG A 659 -29.56 11.66 -16.34
CA ARG A 659 -28.96 12.96 -16.68
C ARG A 659 -29.29 13.45 -18.09
N GLN A 660 -29.90 12.60 -18.94
CA GLN A 660 -30.31 12.96 -20.31
C GLN A 660 -31.76 13.47 -20.40
N LYS A 661 -32.51 13.37 -19.30
CA LYS A 661 -33.84 13.95 -19.15
C LYS A 661 -33.70 15.34 -18.58
#